data_AF-A0A8C1L460-F1
#
_entry.id   AF-A0A8C1L460-F1
#
_cell.length_a   1.000
_cell.length_b   1.000
_cell.length_c   1.000
_cell.angle_alpha   90.00
_cell.angle_beta   90.00
_cell.angle_gamma   90.00
#
_symmetry.space_group_name_H-M   'P 1'
#
loop_
_entity.id
_entity.type
_entity.pdbx_description
1 polymer ?
#
loop_
_entity_poly.entity_id
_entity_poly.type
_entity_poly.pdbx_seq_one_letter_code
_entity_poly.pdbx_strand_id
1 'polypeptide(L)'
;MEYTSIFLLWIAALMPGRRTCFNIDTRHAKIIEGSKEAQFGYTVQQHEADGRKWLLVGAPFESSGEHQTGDVYRCPLDSKPATNCTRLHLGKISLNNVSERKEKMRLGMTLTSNPKDNSFVACGPLWSYECGSSYYSTGICSRVNSSFSFTHSIAPAFQRCETYMDIVIVLDGSNSIYPWFEVQDFLINVLQKFYVGPGQIQVGVVQYGARVVNEFRLDDFRTVEEVVEAAKNIDQRGGEETRTALAISTARTQAFKHGGRPDAKKVMIVITDGESHDSPNLRNAVEESEKDNITLYGIAVLGYYNRRGINPEAFLREIKFIATDPEEHFFSVTDESALKDIVDALGEKIFSLEGTNQNGTAFGLQMSQAGFSSHIVEDGILVGAVGAYDWNGAVLKETRHGKVIPAKSSYMKEFPEELKNHGAYLGYTVSSVVSAQHGQLYVAGAPRFNHTGKVIIFTLTNSGNLTILYSLYGQQIGSYYGSELAAIDLDDDGLTDLLLVGAPMYFYKGWEKGRVYIYTISLQGSFTPDGTLGPSEKTHDSRFGAAMCSLPDLNGDGFTELVVGAPLEDNHKGAIYLFYGKHNSMQPKYKQRIAAGDVSPGLRYFGRSVHGMMDVNGDQLIDLSVGSFGAAVLLWSRSVVRVGISINFEPSKINVFNKDCTRGGREVSCMLATVCVNVTARTPMTDPKTVALRYSFGFEESRYFPRAVLDSTEDPQPRDVTLRPDSDYCQQVSFHVHEVTDYTRPLTFTVNVGLQNTDEGPVLDDGWPTSLQSELPFWNGCDDDDQCVPNLVLQSSSDLLDRRQFCGRCERSSWPPCVHQRTRTSGERLVEAGRRKVLVETRLENQGENSYGTILNITHSPNLQFSSLVLKAPSDISIECLNSDDTSLYRTCNVSAPFLRSHAQVYFRLEFEFSRSVFLNYVQITLKVSSDGEEMSPEDNINEIYHNLKYEADILFTRDSSPSRFEIKPELDQSLPAGTGPPFNLSYQIQNLGTFPVSELLFTLNIFAVTRNANALLRLSDLDIDQTAGSRCSVPRVITADSSSQEDLTLTNSSTGDTLFAHCRISLPPQADVSITATGWLNLHALFAVKLKRLDLVMTAAVELSPSSPMFLHEERPMRHIILEIRKEEDYRIPVWVIVGSTLGGLQLLALLVLALWKLGFFHRQKRKREEQPTNEKTAEDR
;
A
#
# COMPACT_ATOMS: atom_id res chain seq x y z
N MET A 1 -12.53 -52.38 -27.22
CA MET A 1 -11.15 -51.82 -27.19
C MET A 1 -11.12 -50.31 -26.94
N GLU A 2 -12.26 -49.61 -26.78
CA GLU A 2 -12.27 -48.15 -26.57
C GLU A 2 -11.99 -47.74 -25.12
N TYR A 3 -12.44 -48.54 -24.13
CA TYR A 3 -12.20 -48.25 -22.71
C TYR A 3 -10.73 -48.23 -22.30
N THR A 4 -9.87 -49.04 -22.93
CA THR A 4 -8.42 -49.07 -22.66
C THR A 4 -7.71 -47.82 -23.15
N SER A 5 -8.12 -47.27 -24.30
CA SER A 5 -7.51 -46.06 -24.87
C SER A 5 -7.90 -44.81 -24.08
N ILE A 6 -9.15 -44.73 -23.60
CA ILE A 6 -9.60 -43.64 -22.72
C ILE A 6 -8.87 -43.70 -21.36
N PHE A 7 -8.63 -44.89 -20.81
CA PHE A 7 -7.89 -45.05 -19.55
C PHE A 7 -6.41 -44.69 -19.69
N LEU A 8 -5.78 -45.01 -20.84
CA LEU A 8 -4.41 -44.58 -21.16
C LEU A 8 -4.29 -43.06 -21.34
N LEU A 9 -5.25 -42.41 -21.99
CA LEU A 9 -5.32 -40.95 -22.08
C LEU A 9 -5.50 -40.29 -20.71
N TRP A 10 -6.27 -40.91 -19.80
CA TRP A 10 -6.41 -40.43 -18.42
C TRP A 10 -5.13 -40.60 -17.59
N ILE A 11 -4.39 -41.69 -17.79
CA ILE A 11 -3.09 -41.91 -17.13
C ILE A 11 -2.02 -40.95 -17.69
N ALA A 12 -2.02 -40.67 -19.00
CA ALA A 12 -1.13 -39.66 -19.59
C ALA A 12 -1.41 -38.25 -19.03
N ALA A 13 -2.68 -37.91 -18.80
CA ALA A 13 -3.08 -36.66 -18.13
C ALA A 13 -2.76 -36.60 -16.62
N LEU A 14 -2.36 -37.73 -16.02
CA LEU A 14 -1.97 -37.85 -14.60
C LEU A 14 -0.44 -37.94 -14.39
N MET A 15 0.37 -37.78 -15.43
CA MET A 15 1.82 -37.60 -15.31
C MET A 15 2.14 -36.26 -14.59
N PRO A 16 2.83 -36.27 -13.43
CA PRO A 16 3.14 -35.04 -12.72
C PRO A 16 4.29 -34.27 -13.40
N GLY A 17 3.92 -33.18 -14.05
CA GLY A 17 4.84 -32.07 -14.32
C GLY A 17 4.99 -31.67 -15.77
N ARG A 18 4.31 -30.58 -16.15
CA ARG A 18 5.07 -29.45 -16.70
C ARG A 18 6.05 -29.02 -15.61
N ARG A 19 7.24 -29.64 -15.56
CA ARG A 19 8.31 -29.22 -14.66
C ARG A 19 8.73 -27.83 -15.13
N THR A 20 8.32 -26.80 -14.39
CA THR A 20 8.74 -25.42 -14.61
C THR A 20 10.26 -25.37 -14.60
N CYS A 21 10.87 -24.77 -15.61
CA CYS A 21 12.30 -24.54 -15.57
C CYS A 21 12.57 -23.48 -14.50
N PHE A 22 13.43 -23.81 -13.55
CA PHE A 22 13.78 -22.94 -12.44
C PHE A 22 15.24 -23.14 -12.07
N ASN A 23 15.93 -22.06 -11.73
CA ASN A 23 17.38 -22.01 -11.59
C ASN A 23 17.89 -22.20 -10.16
N ILE A 24 17.05 -22.22 -9.11
CA ILE A 24 17.54 -22.53 -7.75
C ILE A 24 17.42 -24.03 -7.45
N ASP A 25 18.54 -24.65 -7.07
CA ASP A 25 18.64 -26.04 -6.63
C ASP A 25 18.07 -26.25 -5.22
N THR A 26 17.09 -27.15 -5.10
CA THR A 26 16.49 -27.57 -3.85
C THR A 26 17.04 -28.90 -3.32
N ARG A 27 17.76 -29.68 -4.14
CA ARG A 27 18.25 -31.03 -3.82
C ARG A 27 19.53 -31.03 -3.02
N HIS A 28 20.49 -30.18 -3.37
CA HIS A 28 21.83 -30.16 -2.77
C HIS A 28 22.02 -29.02 -1.76
N ALA A 29 20.93 -28.44 -1.26
CA ALA A 29 20.92 -27.36 -0.28
C ALA A 29 21.81 -27.66 0.95
N LYS A 30 22.58 -26.67 1.40
CA LYS A 30 23.41 -26.77 2.61
C LYS A 30 22.65 -26.19 3.79
N ILE A 31 22.25 -27.05 4.73
CA ILE A 31 21.57 -26.66 5.96
C ILE A 31 22.60 -26.48 7.08
N ILE A 32 22.54 -25.34 7.75
CA ILE A 32 23.33 -24.98 8.93
C ILE A 32 22.37 -25.01 10.12
N GLU A 33 22.48 -26.02 10.97
CA GLU A 33 21.65 -26.17 12.18
C GLU A 33 22.16 -25.30 13.34
N GLY A 34 21.24 -24.86 14.21
CA GLY A 34 21.54 -24.12 15.43
C GLY A 34 20.44 -24.29 16.49
N SER A 35 20.56 -23.59 17.62
CA SER A 35 19.59 -23.71 18.72
C SER A 35 18.21 -23.14 18.32
N LYS A 36 17.17 -23.93 18.58
CA LYS A 36 15.75 -23.53 18.41
C LYS A 36 15.30 -22.61 19.53
N GLU A 37 15.83 -22.83 20.73
CA GLU A 37 15.61 -22.04 21.94
C GLU A 37 16.14 -20.61 21.76
N ALA A 38 17.33 -20.48 21.15
CA ALA A 38 17.94 -19.20 20.80
C ALA A 38 17.30 -18.50 19.58
N GLN A 39 16.37 -19.18 18.89
CA GLN A 39 15.83 -18.81 17.58
C GLN A 39 16.91 -18.52 16.52
N PHE A 40 17.94 -19.36 16.45
CA PHE A 40 18.93 -19.30 15.37
C PHE A 40 18.23 -19.32 14.00
N GLY A 41 18.69 -18.47 13.07
CA GLY A 41 18.03 -18.27 11.78
C GLY A 41 16.95 -17.19 11.78
N TYR A 42 16.89 -16.33 12.81
CA TYR A 42 15.93 -15.21 12.87
C TYR A 42 16.19 -14.22 11.72
N THR A 43 17.39 -13.67 11.68
CA THR A 43 17.95 -12.93 10.53
C THR A 43 19.08 -13.76 9.89
N VAL A 44 19.23 -13.62 8.58
CA VAL A 44 20.37 -14.13 7.82
C VAL A 44 20.92 -13.03 6.92
N GLN A 45 22.24 -12.90 6.84
CA GLN A 45 22.94 -11.89 6.05
C GLN A 45 24.21 -12.52 5.48
N GLN A 46 24.36 -12.54 4.16
CA GLN A 46 25.64 -12.91 3.54
C GLN A 46 26.63 -11.77 3.73
N HIS A 47 27.88 -12.09 4.03
CA HIS A 47 28.87 -11.11 4.46
C HIS A 47 30.27 -11.53 4.01
N GLU A 48 30.99 -10.64 3.33
CA GLU A 48 32.40 -10.85 3.00
C GLU A 48 33.27 -10.15 4.04
N ALA A 49 34.29 -10.85 4.54
CA ALA A 49 35.23 -10.31 5.51
C ALA A 49 36.62 -10.92 5.31
N ASP A 50 37.63 -10.06 5.21
CA ASP A 50 39.05 -10.40 4.98
C ASP A 50 39.26 -11.38 3.79
N GLY A 51 38.50 -11.18 2.70
CA GLY A 51 38.55 -12.00 1.47
C GLY A 51 37.96 -13.40 1.62
N ARG A 52 37.08 -13.61 2.61
CA ARG A 52 36.37 -14.87 2.89
C ARG A 52 34.87 -14.65 2.97
N LYS A 53 34.09 -15.66 2.58
CA LYS A 53 32.62 -15.58 2.56
C LYS A 53 32.06 -16.15 3.86
N TRP A 54 31.13 -15.43 4.46
CA TRP A 54 30.49 -15.76 5.73
C TRP A 54 28.98 -15.60 5.64
N LEU A 55 28.27 -16.40 6.43
CA LEU A 55 26.87 -16.14 6.76
C LEU A 55 26.80 -15.63 8.20
N LEU A 56 26.28 -14.42 8.37
CA LEU A 56 25.87 -13.90 9.66
C LEU A 56 24.45 -14.37 9.97
N VAL A 57 24.23 -14.89 11.17
CA VAL A 57 22.93 -15.43 11.61
C VAL A 57 22.55 -14.87 12.98
N GLY A 58 21.40 -14.19 13.06
CA GLY A 58 20.86 -13.65 14.30
C GLY A 58 20.15 -14.71 15.16
N ALA A 59 20.38 -14.64 16.46
CA ALA A 59 19.77 -15.51 17.48
C ALA A 59 19.27 -14.68 18.69
N PRO A 60 18.14 -13.96 18.57
CA PRO A 60 17.69 -12.98 19.58
C PRO A 60 17.16 -13.57 20.90
N PHE A 61 17.15 -14.89 21.05
CA PHE A 61 16.82 -15.58 22.31
C PHE A 61 18.03 -16.31 22.92
N GLU A 62 19.22 -16.09 22.38
CA GLU A 62 20.49 -16.58 22.91
C GLU A 62 20.81 -16.00 24.31
N SER A 63 21.46 -16.77 25.17
CA SER A 63 21.81 -16.35 26.54
C SER A 63 23.30 -16.04 26.68
N SER A 64 23.64 -14.96 27.37
CA SER A 64 25.02 -14.53 27.65
C SER A 64 25.22 -14.41 29.16
N GLY A 65 25.82 -15.45 29.75
CA GLY A 65 25.81 -15.61 31.22
C GLY A 65 24.40 -15.97 31.70
N GLU A 66 23.92 -15.32 32.75
CA GLU A 66 22.58 -15.53 33.32
C GLU A 66 21.46 -14.81 32.55
N HIS A 67 21.79 -13.93 31.59
CA HIS A 67 20.82 -13.06 30.90
C HIS A 67 20.55 -13.49 29.45
N GLN A 68 19.29 -13.42 29.02
CA GLN A 68 18.88 -13.68 27.64
C GLN A 68 19.12 -12.46 26.74
N THR A 69 20.38 -12.15 26.42
CA THR A 69 20.72 -10.93 25.66
C THR A 69 20.38 -11.00 24.18
N GLY A 70 20.36 -12.19 23.58
CA GLY A 70 20.53 -12.39 22.15
C GLY A 70 22.00 -12.27 21.71
N ASP A 71 22.32 -12.74 20.50
CA ASP A 71 23.65 -12.64 19.89
C ASP A 71 23.59 -12.84 18.36
N VAL A 72 24.75 -12.72 17.72
CA VAL A 72 24.97 -13.05 16.31
C VAL A 72 26.04 -14.15 16.19
N TYR A 73 25.82 -15.07 15.26
CA TYR A 73 26.77 -16.10 14.86
C TYR A 73 27.38 -15.74 13.50
N ARG A 74 28.66 -16.05 13.30
CA ARG A 74 29.28 -16.11 11.96
C ARG A 74 29.52 -17.57 11.58
N CYS A 75 29.18 -17.94 10.35
CA CYS A 75 29.34 -19.28 9.80
C CYS A 75 30.24 -19.22 8.56
N PRO A 76 31.40 -19.89 8.53
CA PRO A 76 32.31 -19.83 7.38
C PRO A 76 31.72 -20.58 6.18
N LEU A 77 31.60 -19.94 5.02
CA LEU A 77 30.99 -20.54 3.86
C LEU A 77 31.98 -21.38 3.04
N ASP A 78 33.24 -20.94 2.99
CA ASP A 78 34.36 -21.49 2.20
C ASP A 78 34.80 -22.94 2.55
N SER A 79 34.08 -23.65 3.42
CA SER A 79 34.50 -24.95 3.99
C SER A 79 33.45 -26.06 3.88
N LYS A 80 33.95 -27.28 3.62
CA LYS A 80 33.23 -28.56 3.75
C LYS A 80 34.00 -29.49 4.70
N PRO A 81 33.36 -30.32 5.55
CA PRO A 81 31.91 -30.43 5.80
C PRO A 81 31.44 -29.82 7.14
N ALA A 82 32.35 -29.49 8.07
CA ALA A 82 32.00 -29.03 9.42
C ALA A 82 31.86 -27.50 9.49
N THR A 83 30.66 -26.99 9.18
CA THR A 83 30.33 -25.56 9.28
C THR A 83 30.11 -25.13 10.74
N ASN A 84 31.17 -25.17 11.55
CA ASN A 84 31.10 -24.74 12.96
C ASN A 84 30.90 -23.22 13.04
N CYS A 85 29.64 -22.78 13.11
CA CYS A 85 29.31 -21.39 13.36
C CYS A 85 29.86 -20.94 14.72
N THR A 86 30.63 -19.87 14.72
CA THR A 86 31.16 -19.28 15.95
C THR A 86 30.30 -18.11 16.38
N ARG A 87 29.84 -18.13 17.63
CA ARG A 87 29.16 -17.02 18.27
C ARG A 87 30.11 -15.82 18.44
N LEU A 88 29.59 -14.61 18.29
CA LEU A 88 30.39 -13.38 18.35
C LEU A 88 30.48 -12.75 19.76
N HIS A 89 29.64 -13.19 20.70
CA HIS A 89 29.62 -12.71 22.09
C HIS A 89 29.36 -11.21 22.22
N LEU A 90 28.53 -10.67 21.32
CA LEU A 90 28.22 -9.24 21.27
C LEU A 90 27.39 -8.77 22.48
N GLY A 91 26.71 -9.67 23.21
CA GLY A 91 25.93 -9.36 24.41
C GLY A 91 26.69 -8.69 25.58
N LYS A 92 28.01 -8.49 25.46
CA LYS A 92 28.85 -7.77 26.44
C LYS A 92 28.87 -6.24 26.27
N ILE A 93 28.09 -5.67 25.33
CA ILE A 93 27.94 -4.21 25.18
C ILE A 93 27.66 -3.55 26.54
N SER A 94 28.30 -2.41 26.83
CA SER A 94 28.02 -1.60 28.01
C SER A 94 28.22 -0.12 27.73
N LEU A 95 27.38 0.73 28.33
CA LEU A 95 27.54 2.18 28.39
C LEU A 95 28.02 2.62 29.77
N ASN A 96 28.99 3.55 29.80
CA ASN A 96 29.56 4.04 31.06
C ASN A 96 28.56 4.89 31.85
N ASN A 97 28.58 4.74 33.18
CA ASN A 97 27.78 5.50 34.16
C ASN A 97 26.25 5.33 34.02
N VAL A 98 25.80 4.11 33.73
CA VAL A 98 24.38 3.73 33.60
C VAL A 98 24.16 2.39 34.29
N SER A 99 23.03 2.21 35.00
CA SER A 99 22.59 0.89 35.47
C SER A 99 21.83 0.20 34.33
N GLU A 100 22.42 -0.85 33.75
CA GLU A 100 21.96 -1.47 32.51
C GLU A 100 21.17 -2.75 32.75
N ARG A 101 20.01 -2.88 32.12
CA ARG A 101 19.20 -4.11 32.14
C ARG A 101 19.19 -4.77 30.76
N LYS A 102 20.05 -5.78 30.62
CA LYS A 102 20.33 -6.51 29.36
C LYS A 102 19.44 -7.74 29.14
N GLU A 103 18.63 -8.09 30.13
CA GLU A 103 17.71 -9.22 30.07
C GLU A 103 16.68 -9.03 28.96
N LYS A 104 16.58 -10.00 28.04
CA LYS A 104 15.65 -10.02 26.89
C LYS A 104 15.85 -8.88 25.89
N MET A 105 17.05 -8.30 25.77
CA MET A 105 17.30 -7.16 24.85
C MET A 105 17.18 -7.47 23.35
N ARG A 106 17.14 -8.76 22.96
CA ARG A 106 16.93 -9.26 21.57
C ARG A 106 18.02 -8.88 20.56
N LEU A 107 19.28 -8.87 20.97
CA LEU A 107 20.40 -8.62 20.06
C LEU A 107 20.42 -9.64 18.91
N GLY A 108 20.55 -9.16 17.68
CA GLY A 108 20.49 -9.99 16.47
C GLY A 108 19.07 -10.18 15.91
N MET A 109 18.05 -9.55 16.51
CA MET A 109 16.72 -9.41 15.89
C MET A 109 16.81 -8.60 14.59
N THR A 110 17.73 -7.65 14.54
CA THR A 110 17.97 -6.76 13.39
C THR A 110 19.46 -6.76 13.08
N LEU A 111 19.80 -6.92 11.80
CA LEU A 111 21.16 -7.17 11.32
C LEU A 111 21.32 -6.58 9.91
N THR A 112 22.31 -5.71 9.72
CA THR A 112 22.55 -5.03 8.44
C THR A 112 24.05 -5.04 8.12
N SER A 113 24.44 -5.64 6.99
CA SER A 113 25.80 -5.58 6.46
C SER A 113 26.08 -4.26 5.74
N ASN A 114 27.33 -3.79 5.77
CA ASN A 114 27.82 -2.68 4.96
C ASN A 114 28.91 -3.19 3.99
N PRO A 115 28.60 -3.39 2.70
CA PRO A 115 29.58 -3.87 1.72
C PRO A 115 30.69 -2.84 1.40
N LYS A 116 30.54 -1.57 1.78
CA LYS A 116 31.55 -0.53 1.49
C LYS A 116 32.81 -0.62 2.37
N ASP A 117 32.71 -1.20 3.56
CA ASP A 117 33.83 -1.33 4.52
C ASP A 117 33.88 -2.70 5.21
N ASN A 118 33.12 -3.67 4.71
CA ASN A 118 32.97 -5.02 5.28
C ASN A 118 32.69 -5.02 6.79
N SER A 119 31.94 -4.02 7.27
CA SER A 119 31.41 -3.98 8.63
C SER A 119 29.94 -4.40 8.65
N PHE A 120 29.37 -4.60 9.83
CA PHE A 120 27.94 -4.78 9.99
C PHE A 120 27.47 -4.17 11.31
N VAL A 121 26.15 -3.99 11.42
CA VAL A 121 25.49 -3.56 12.65
C VAL A 121 24.46 -4.59 13.07
N ALA A 122 24.46 -4.94 14.36
CA ALA A 122 23.49 -5.83 14.99
C ALA A 122 22.80 -5.08 16.14
N CYS A 123 21.47 -5.04 16.15
CA CYS A 123 20.69 -4.30 17.15
C CYS A 123 19.94 -5.21 18.12
N GLY A 124 19.81 -4.72 19.36
CA GLY A 124 18.96 -5.24 20.43
C GLY A 124 17.96 -4.15 20.84
N PRO A 125 16.78 -4.09 20.20
CA PRO A 125 15.83 -2.98 20.38
C PRO A 125 15.19 -2.93 21.77
N LEU A 126 15.27 -4.01 22.56
CA LEU A 126 14.76 -4.07 23.93
C LEU A 126 15.87 -3.90 25.00
N TRP A 127 17.04 -3.39 24.62
CA TRP A 127 18.02 -2.95 25.61
C TRP A 127 17.45 -1.78 26.41
N SER A 128 17.63 -1.83 27.73
CA SER A 128 17.05 -0.88 28.67
C SER A 128 18.03 -0.48 29.77
N TYR A 129 17.77 0.67 30.37
CA TYR A 129 18.48 1.15 31.55
C TYR A 129 17.51 1.67 32.60
N GLU A 130 17.97 1.67 33.85
CA GLU A 130 17.24 2.17 35.00
C GLU A 130 17.41 3.69 35.12
N CYS A 131 16.32 4.36 35.46
CA CYS A 131 16.22 5.80 35.59
C CYS A 131 15.25 6.13 36.73
N GLY A 132 15.79 6.36 37.93
CA GLY A 132 15.00 6.39 39.16
C GLY A 132 14.31 5.04 39.37
N SER A 133 12.99 5.06 39.58
CA SER A 133 12.17 3.83 39.63
C SER A 133 11.81 3.23 38.27
N SER A 134 12.06 3.95 37.16
CA SER A 134 11.59 3.63 35.82
C SER A 134 12.63 2.88 34.97
N TYR A 135 12.16 2.11 33.99
CA TYR A 135 13.01 1.43 33.00
C TYR A 135 12.81 2.02 31.62
N TYR A 136 13.85 2.61 31.04
CA TYR A 136 13.79 3.22 29.71
C TYR A 136 14.35 2.25 28.67
N SER A 137 13.46 1.74 27.80
CA SER A 137 13.78 0.78 26.74
C SER A 137 14.11 1.50 25.44
N THR A 138 15.27 2.14 25.38
CA THR A 138 15.68 2.94 24.21
C THR A 138 16.31 2.11 23.08
N GLY A 139 16.70 0.85 23.33
CA GLY A 139 17.42 0.02 22.37
C GLY A 139 18.90 0.42 22.21
N ILE A 140 19.69 -0.52 21.67
CA ILE A 140 21.14 -0.35 21.40
C ILE A 140 21.56 -1.19 20.19
N CYS A 141 22.60 -0.76 19.47
CA CYS A 141 23.24 -1.59 18.44
C CYS A 141 24.75 -1.69 18.65
N SER A 142 25.35 -2.78 18.15
CA SER A 142 26.80 -2.95 18.02
C SER A 142 27.24 -2.71 16.58
N ARG A 143 28.24 -1.84 16.35
CA ARG A 143 29.02 -1.89 15.11
C ARG A 143 30.17 -2.88 15.27
N VAL A 144 30.36 -3.71 14.26
CA VAL A 144 31.39 -4.74 14.18
C VAL A 144 32.13 -4.60 12.85
N ASN A 145 33.47 -4.61 12.88
CA ASN A 145 34.30 -4.47 11.66
C ASN A 145 34.58 -5.83 10.97
N SER A 146 35.32 -5.80 9.86
CA SER A 146 35.63 -7.00 9.06
C SER A 146 36.34 -8.10 9.86
N SER A 147 37.17 -7.75 10.84
CA SER A 147 37.82 -8.75 11.72
C SER A 147 36.88 -9.37 12.76
N PHE A 148 35.57 -9.12 12.67
CA PHE A 148 34.52 -9.52 13.60
C PHE A 148 34.72 -9.00 15.02
N SER A 149 35.42 -7.87 15.18
CA SER A 149 35.62 -7.22 16.47
C SER A 149 34.63 -6.07 16.67
N PHE A 150 34.06 -5.99 17.88
CA PHE A 150 33.22 -4.88 18.31
C PHE A 150 34.01 -3.56 18.25
N THR A 151 33.46 -2.54 17.58
CA THR A 151 34.11 -1.23 17.49
C THR A 151 33.52 -0.21 18.46
N HIS A 152 32.20 -0.09 18.53
CA HIS A 152 31.49 0.82 19.44
C HIS A 152 29.98 0.52 19.46
N SER A 153 29.31 1.03 20.50
CA SER A 153 27.86 1.02 20.64
C SER A 153 27.22 2.19 19.87
N ILE A 154 26.10 1.92 19.20
CA ILE A 154 25.24 2.93 18.57
C ILE A 154 23.95 3.00 19.40
N ALA A 155 23.69 4.17 19.99
CA ALA A 155 22.54 4.40 20.87
C ALA A 155 21.96 5.81 20.67
N PRO A 156 21.44 6.17 19.48
CA PRO A 156 21.03 7.54 19.16
C PRO A 156 19.89 8.04 20.06
N ALA A 157 18.99 7.14 20.49
CA ALA A 157 17.91 7.47 21.41
C ALA A 157 18.35 7.58 22.88
N PHE A 158 19.58 7.19 23.25
CA PHE A 158 20.04 7.29 24.63
C PHE A 158 20.09 8.76 25.07
N GLN A 159 19.39 9.03 26.17
CA GLN A 159 19.39 10.28 26.91
C GLN A 159 19.82 9.96 28.34
N ARG A 160 20.60 10.83 28.97
CA ARG A 160 20.83 10.71 30.42
C ARG A 160 19.51 10.98 31.13
N CYS A 161 19.36 10.46 32.36
CA CYS A 161 18.20 10.74 33.19
C CYS A 161 18.03 12.25 33.42
N GLU A 162 17.04 12.83 32.76
CA GLU A 162 16.65 14.24 32.91
C GLU A 162 15.63 14.38 34.05
N THR A 163 16.10 14.15 35.28
CA THR A 163 15.72 14.84 36.52
C THR A 163 16.30 14.06 37.70
N TYR A 164 16.75 14.80 38.71
CA TYR A 164 17.12 14.28 40.02
C TYR A 164 16.32 15.06 41.07
N MET A 165 15.93 14.42 42.17
CA MET A 165 14.94 14.99 43.10
C MET A 165 15.56 15.31 44.47
N ASP A 166 15.21 16.46 45.01
CA ASP A 166 15.53 16.83 46.38
C ASP A 166 14.24 16.76 47.20
N ILE A 167 14.18 15.86 48.17
CA ILE A 167 13.01 15.64 49.02
C ILE A 167 13.32 16.14 50.44
N VAL A 168 12.51 17.05 50.96
CA VAL A 168 12.60 17.49 52.37
C VAL A 168 11.32 17.07 53.09
N ILE A 169 11.46 16.16 54.06
CA ILE A 169 10.35 15.68 54.87
C ILE A 169 10.27 16.55 56.13
N VAL A 170 9.11 17.18 56.33
CA VAL A 170 8.82 18.12 57.43
C VAL A 170 7.86 17.42 58.40
N LEU A 171 8.42 16.94 59.51
CA LEU A 171 7.76 16.08 60.49
C LEU A 171 7.34 16.86 61.73
N ASP A 172 6.06 16.82 62.07
CA ASP A 172 5.58 17.23 63.37
C ASP A 172 6.10 16.27 64.44
N GLY A 173 6.84 16.81 65.41
CA GLY A 173 7.39 16.11 66.57
C GLY A 173 6.85 16.65 67.89
N SER A 174 5.72 17.37 67.87
CA SER A 174 5.03 17.87 69.07
C SER A 174 4.44 16.75 69.93
N ASN A 175 3.89 17.09 71.10
CA ASN A 175 3.35 16.12 72.07
C ASN A 175 2.00 15.50 71.67
N SER A 176 1.33 15.95 70.60
CA SER A 176 0.06 15.36 70.12
C SER A 176 0.28 14.04 69.38
N ILE A 177 1.35 13.98 68.57
CA ILE A 177 1.85 12.79 67.89
C ILE A 177 2.20 11.72 68.94
N TYR A 178 1.39 10.66 69.00
CA TYR A 178 1.65 9.55 69.90
C TYR A 178 1.01 8.24 69.40
N PRO A 179 1.78 7.14 69.30
CA PRO A 179 3.19 7.00 69.69
C PRO A 179 4.17 7.37 68.57
N TRP A 180 5.31 7.99 68.92
CA TRP A 180 6.32 8.47 67.96
C TRP A 180 6.86 7.39 67.00
N PHE A 181 7.01 6.15 67.47
CA PHE A 181 7.64 5.09 66.68
C PHE A 181 6.89 4.78 65.36
N GLU A 182 5.57 5.01 65.30
CA GLU A 182 4.79 4.80 64.06
C GLU A 182 5.15 5.82 62.97
N VAL A 183 5.45 7.07 63.35
CA VAL A 183 5.94 8.11 62.41
C VAL A 183 7.38 7.80 61.99
N GLN A 184 8.19 7.25 62.90
CA GLN A 184 9.56 6.82 62.60
C GLN A 184 9.59 5.59 61.66
N ASP A 185 8.73 4.59 61.90
CA ASP A 185 8.58 3.43 61.04
C ASP A 185 8.03 3.83 59.67
N PHE A 186 7.06 4.76 59.60
CA PHE A 186 6.63 5.35 58.33
C PHE A 186 7.80 6.02 57.59
N LEU A 187 8.59 6.85 58.26
CA LEU A 187 9.75 7.52 57.66
C LEU A 187 10.74 6.50 57.09
N ILE A 188 11.07 5.45 57.85
CA ILE A 188 11.95 4.36 57.42
C ILE A 188 11.37 3.64 56.19
N ASN A 189 10.08 3.28 56.23
CA ASN A 189 9.41 2.56 55.14
C ASN A 189 9.33 3.39 53.85
N VAL A 190 9.11 4.71 53.93
CA VAL A 190 9.16 5.62 52.77
C VAL A 190 10.59 5.76 52.23
N LEU A 191 11.57 5.97 53.11
CA LEU A 191 12.98 6.09 52.71
C LEU A 191 13.50 4.85 51.98
N GLN A 192 13.08 3.66 52.41
CA GLN A 192 13.41 2.38 51.75
C GLN A 192 12.83 2.24 50.33
N LYS A 193 11.83 3.04 49.94
CA LYS A 193 11.32 3.08 48.56
C LYS A 193 12.16 3.99 47.66
N PHE A 194 12.86 4.98 48.21
CA PHE A 194 13.61 5.97 47.43
C PHE A 194 14.99 5.46 47.01
N TYR A 195 15.39 5.76 45.78
CA TYR A 195 16.74 5.53 45.27
C TYR A 195 17.66 6.71 45.65
N VAL A 196 18.18 6.67 46.88
CA VAL A 196 19.04 7.73 47.42
C VAL A 196 20.44 7.65 46.80
N GLY A 197 20.88 8.75 46.19
CA GLY A 197 22.22 8.88 45.64
C GLY A 197 22.51 10.27 45.05
N PRO A 198 23.78 10.68 44.93
CA PRO A 198 24.15 12.03 44.51
C PRO A 198 23.70 12.39 43.07
N GLY A 199 23.47 11.39 42.22
CA GLY A 199 22.90 11.55 40.87
C GLY A 199 21.41 11.19 40.74
N GLN A 200 20.74 10.90 41.86
CA GLN A 200 19.33 10.48 41.94
C GLN A 200 18.62 11.28 43.05
N ILE A 201 17.98 10.63 44.03
CA ILE A 201 17.26 11.31 45.10
C ILE A 201 18.24 11.74 46.21
N GLN A 202 18.08 12.96 46.72
CA GLN A 202 18.67 13.41 47.98
C GLN A 202 17.53 13.68 48.97
N VAL A 203 17.71 13.30 50.24
CA VAL A 203 16.67 13.45 51.27
C VAL A 203 17.20 14.20 52.48
N GLY A 204 16.46 15.22 52.93
CA GLY A 204 16.66 15.91 54.20
C GLY A 204 15.43 15.76 55.09
N VAL A 205 15.63 15.81 56.40
CA VAL A 205 14.54 15.72 57.38
C VAL A 205 14.57 16.93 58.32
N VAL A 206 13.42 17.58 58.45
CA VAL A 206 13.17 18.73 59.32
C VAL A 206 12.09 18.32 60.32
N GLN A 207 12.38 18.40 61.61
CA GLN A 207 11.41 18.10 62.67
C GLN A 207 10.97 19.41 63.35
N TYR A 208 9.69 19.52 63.70
CA TYR A 208 9.15 20.75 64.29
C TYR A 208 8.15 20.54 65.42
N GLY A 209 7.84 21.63 66.11
CA GLY A 209 6.87 21.73 67.20
C GLY A 209 6.86 23.20 67.65
N ALA A 210 7.19 23.46 68.92
CA ALA A 210 7.45 24.83 69.39
C ALA A 210 8.74 25.45 68.82
N ARG A 211 9.65 24.61 68.29
CA ARG A 211 10.90 24.98 67.60
C ARG A 211 11.09 24.08 66.38
N VAL A 212 11.91 24.50 65.42
CA VAL A 212 12.25 23.73 64.22
C VAL A 212 13.72 23.30 64.30
N VAL A 213 14.01 22.06 63.90
CA VAL A 213 15.36 21.47 63.85
C VAL A 213 15.54 20.75 62.50
N ASN A 214 16.69 20.92 61.86
CA ASN A 214 17.09 20.08 60.75
C ASN A 214 17.80 18.85 61.35
N GLU A 215 17.19 17.66 61.24
CA GLU A 215 17.76 16.42 61.78
C GLU A 215 18.92 15.92 60.90
N PHE A 216 18.77 16.02 59.57
CA PHE A 216 19.87 15.92 58.61
C PHE A 216 19.52 16.61 57.28
N ARG A 217 20.56 16.94 56.52
CA ARG A 217 20.53 17.72 55.27
C ARG A 217 20.56 16.83 54.03
N LEU A 218 20.22 17.43 52.88
CA LEU A 218 20.24 16.79 51.55
C LEU A 218 21.62 16.27 51.14
N ASP A 219 22.71 16.86 51.65
CA ASP A 219 24.10 16.50 51.32
C ASP A 219 24.83 15.62 52.35
N ASP A 220 24.19 15.25 53.46
CA ASP A 220 24.84 14.51 54.56
C ASP A 220 25.09 13.02 54.23
N PHE A 221 24.26 12.41 53.38
CA PHE A 221 24.27 10.97 53.08
C PHE A 221 24.21 10.68 51.57
N ARG A 222 24.67 9.49 51.16
CA ARG A 222 24.83 9.10 49.74
C ARG A 222 24.19 7.78 49.36
N THR A 223 23.66 7.04 50.32
CA THR A 223 23.04 5.72 50.12
C THR A 223 21.76 5.59 50.95
N VAL A 224 20.88 4.65 50.58
CA VAL A 224 19.61 4.42 51.29
C VAL A 224 19.89 3.90 52.70
N GLU A 225 20.89 3.04 52.85
CA GLU A 225 21.29 2.42 54.11
C GLU A 225 21.75 3.47 55.14
N GLU A 226 22.53 4.46 54.71
CA GLU A 226 22.98 5.59 55.55
C GLU A 226 21.79 6.45 56.02
N VAL A 227 20.87 6.82 55.12
CA VAL A 227 19.71 7.67 55.47
C VAL A 227 18.72 6.92 56.36
N VAL A 228 18.48 5.63 56.11
CA VAL A 228 17.62 4.79 56.95
C VAL A 228 18.21 4.61 58.35
N GLU A 229 19.53 4.45 58.48
CA GLU A 229 20.17 4.37 59.80
C GLU A 229 20.13 5.72 60.54
N ALA A 230 20.28 6.85 59.83
CA ALA A 230 20.07 8.17 60.43
C ALA A 230 18.62 8.36 60.93
N ALA A 231 17.62 7.95 60.15
CA ALA A 231 16.20 8.05 60.50
C ALA A 231 15.82 7.25 61.76
N LYS A 232 16.44 6.07 61.98
CA LYS A 232 16.27 5.29 63.22
C LYS A 232 16.75 5.99 64.49
N ASN A 233 17.58 7.03 64.36
CA ASN A 233 18.14 7.76 65.49
C ASN A 233 17.45 9.13 65.74
N ILE A 234 16.30 9.39 65.09
CA ILE A 234 15.50 10.61 65.31
C ILE A 234 14.54 10.42 66.52
N ASP A 235 14.86 11.09 67.62
CA ASP A 235 13.98 11.17 68.81
C ASP A 235 12.85 12.19 68.64
N GLN A 236 11.74 12.01 69.37
CA GLN A 236 10.66 13.01 69.44
C GLN A 236 11.14 14.27 70.19
N ARG A 237 11.09 15.43 69.55
CA ARG A 237 11.51 16.72 70.16
C ARG A 237 10.54 17.23 71.23
N GLY A 238 9.25 16.90 71.08
CA GLY A 238 8.16 17.32 71.96
C GLY A 238 7.83 18.81 71.87
N GLY A 239 6.80 19.20 72.62
CA GLY A 239 6.31 20.58 72.73
C GLY A 239 4.78 20.66 72.75
N GLU A 240 4.25 21.76 73.29
CA GLU A 240 2.82 22.03 73.39
C GLU A 240 2.25 22.84 72.21
N GLU A 241 3.10 23.23 71.26
CA GLU A 241 2.73 23.99 70.05
C GLU A 241 3.17 23.26 68.78
N THR A 242 2.44 23.46 67.69
CA THR A 242 2.70 22.98 66.32
C THR A 242 2.89 24.16 65.37
N ARG A 243 4.13 24.57 65.09
CA ARG A 243 4.42 25.74 64.22
C ARG A 243 4.70 25.35 62.76
N THR A 244 3.67 24.88 62.05
CA THR A 244 3.78 24.34 60.69
C THR A 244 4.22 25.39 59.68
N ALA A 245 3.78 26.66 59.80
CA ALA A 245 4.18 27.71 58.86
C ALA A 245 5.68 28.05 59.00
N LEU A 246 6.18 28.13 60.24
CA LEU A 246 7.61 28.28 60.53
C LEU A 246 8.43 27.08 60.02
N ALA A 247 7.90 25.86 60.11
CA ALA A 247 8.57 24.65 59.63
C ALA A 247 8.73 24.66 58.10
N ILE A 248 7.66 24.94 57.35
CA ILE A 248 7.68 25.09 55.88
C ILE A 248 8.66 26.18 55.45
N SER A 249 8.61 27.35 56.10
CA SER A 249 9.52 28.47 55.82
C SER A 249 10.99 28.10 56.10
N THR A 250 11.27 27.35 57.18
CA THR A 250 12.62 26.88 57.52
C THR A 250 13.12 25.83 56.52
N ALA A 251 12.27 24.90 56.10
CA ALA A 251 12.60 23.91 55.07
C ALA A 251 12.94 24.59 53.73
N ARG A 252 12.14 25.58 53.29
CA ARG A 252 12.39 26.40 52.08
C ARG A 252 13.69 27.19 52.15
N THR A 253 13.94 27.87 53.27
CA THR A 253 15.04 28.85 53.40
C THR A 253 16.37 28.25 53.87
N GLN A 254 16.34 27.09 54.54
CA GLN A 254 17.54 26.42 55.04
C GLN A 254 17.74 25.05 54.37
N ALA A 255 16.84 24.08 54.57
CA ALA A 255 17.05 22.70 54.11
C ALA A 255 17.28 22.63 52.59
N PHE A 256 16.41 23.24 51.77
CA PHE A 256 16.58 23.31 50.31
C PHE A 256 17.72 24.22 49.83
N LYS A 257 18.38 24.98 50.72
CA LYS A 257 19.56 25.81 50.41
C LYS A 257 20.87 25.20 50.95
N HIS A 258 20.79 24.06 51.64
CA HIS A 258 21.91 23.41 52.32
C HIS A 258 21.97 21.95 51.88
N GLY A 259 22.79 21.72 50.84
CA GLY A 259 22.87 20.46 50.10
C GLY A 259 21.98 20.39 48.86
N GLY A 260 20.91 21.20 48.82
CA GLY A 260 19.99 21.25 47.68
C GLY A 260 20.64 21.68 46.37
N ARG A 261 20.28 20.99 45.29
CA ARG A 261 20.83 21.13 43.93
C ARG A 261 19.96 22.10 43.12
N PRO A 262 20.56 22.94 42.23
CA PRO A 262 19.82 24.00 41.55
C PRO A 262 18.78 23.48 40.54
N ASP A 263 19.15 22.49 39.73
CA ASP A 263 18.30 21.92 38.67
C ASP A 263 17.49 20.69 39.15
N ALA A 264 17.47 20.42 40.46
CA ALA A 264 16.67 19.34 41.03
C ALA A 264 15.19 19.73 41.14
N LYS A 265 14.31 18.74 40.96
CA LYS A 265 12.89 18.89 41.30
C LYS A 265 12.74 18.80 42.82
N LYS A 266 12.16 19.82 43.44
CA LYS A 266 12.09 19.98 44.90
C LYS A 266 10.72 19.56 45.42
N VAL A 267 10.69 18.63 46.36
CA VAL A 267 9.46 18.10 46.95
C VAL A 267 9.49 18.23 48.47
N MET A 268 8.52 18.92 49.05
CA MET A 268 8.35 19.05 50.49
C MET A 268 7.18 18.16 50.95
N ILE A 269 7.40 17.29 51.93
CA ILE A 269 6.36 16.40 52.46
C ILE A 269 6.07 16.84 53.90
N VAL A 270 4.93 17.47 54.14
CA VAL A 270 4.53 18.00 55.46
C VAL A 270 3.59 17.00 56.15
N ILE A 271 3.95 16.57 57.35
CA ILE A 271 3.23 15.54 58.12
C ILE A 271 2.94 16.08 59.52
N THR A 272 1.66 16.07 59.91
CA THR A 272 1.19 16.61 61.20
C THR A 272 -0.13 15.99 61.64
N ASP A 273 -0.47 16.11 62.93
CA ASP A 273 -1.73 15.67 63.54
C ASP A 273 -2.55 16.80 64.17
N GLY A 274 -2.15 18.07 63.97
CA GLY A 274 -2.77 19.23 64.62
C GLY A 274 -2.76 20.51 63.78
N GLU A 275 -3.75 21.37 64.03
CA GLU A 275 -3.81 22.72 63.44
C GLU A 275 -2.60 23.59 63.85
N SER A 276 -2.13 24.43 62.92
CA SER A 276 -0.95 25.26 63.11
C SER A 276 -1.17 26.35 64.16
N HIS A 277 -0.29 26.46 65.14
CA HIS A 277 -0.31 27.55 66.12
C HIS A 277 0.13 28.91 65.52
N ASP A 278 0.60 28.89 64.27
CA ASP A 278 1.02 30.04 63.46
C ASP A 278 0.31 30.14 62.09
N SER A 279 -0.92 29.61 61.96
CA SER A 279 -1.73 29.65 60.72
C SER A 279 -1.79 31.00 59.98
N PRO A 280 -1.78 32.20 60.64
CA PRO A 280 -1.74 33.48 59.92
C PRO A 280 -0.54 33.63 58.97
N ASN A 281 0.56 32.92 59.21
CA ASN A 281 1.76 32.93 58.37
C ASN A 281 1.76 31.81 57.31
N LEU A 282 0.86 30.81 57.43
CA LEU A 282 0.87 29.61 56.60
C LEU A 282 0.67 29.91 55.12
N ARG A 283 -0.25 30.84 54.79
CA ARG A 283 -0.46 31.30 53.41
C ARG A 283 0.83 31.83 52.77
N ASN A 284 1.58 32.67 53.49
CA ASN A 284 2.83 33.21 52.95
C ASN A 284 3.90 32.12 52.79
N ALA A 285 3.98 31.17 53.73
CA ALA A 285 4.93 30.05 53.66
C ALA A 285 4.67 29.13 52.45
N VAL A 286 3.40 28.84 52.13
CA VAL A 286 3.00 28.06 50.95
C VAL A 286 3.26 28.85 49.66
N GLU A 287 2.74 30.09 49.55
CA GLU A 287 2.91 30.93 48.36
C GLU A 287 4.39 31.24 48.03
N GLU A 288 5.26 31.36 49.03
CA GLU A 288 6.71 31.52 48.80
C GLU A 288 7.39 30.22 48.38
N SER A 289 6.90 29.06 48.83
CA SER A 289 7.45 27.75 48.46
C SER A 289 7.10 27.39 47.01
N GLU A 290 5.88 27.69 46.58
CA GLU A 290 5.46 27.54 45.17
C GLU A 290 6.26 28.46 44.24
N LYS A 291 6.54 29.71 44.64
CA LYS A 291 7.41 30.64 43.89
C LYS A 291 8.86 30.14 43.77
N ASP A 292 9.36 29.41 44.77
CA ASP A 292 10.67 28.73 44.73
C ASP A 292 10.62 27.39 43.95
N ASN A 293 9.50 27.08 43.30
CA ASN A 293 9.22 25.89 42.48
C ASN A 293 9.33 24.58 43.27
N ILE A 294 8.84 24.59 44.51
CA ILE A 294 8.77 23.42 45.42
C ILE A 294 7.35 22.86 45.37
N THR A 295 7.21 21.56 45.11
CA THR A 295 5.93 20.84 45.19
C THR A 295 5.67 20.42 46.64
N LEU A 296 4.54 20.82 47.21
CA LEU A 296 4.17 20.47 48.59
C LEU A 296 3.14 19.34 48.63
N TYR A 297 3.41 18.35 49.47
CA TYR A 297 2.49 17.28 49.89
C TYR A 297 2.05 17.50 51.33
N GLY A 298 0.77 17.31 51.60
CA GLY A 298 0.18 17.43 52.95
C GLY A 298 -0.38 16.10 53.44
N ILE A 299 0.14 15.59 54.55
CA ILE A 299 -0.31 14.33 55.18
C ILE A 299 -0.93 14.65 56.54
N ALA A 300 -2.25 14.49 56.64
CA ALA A 300 -3.03 14.73 57.85
C ALA A 300 -3.21 13.43 58.66
N VAL A 301 -2.71 13.42 59.89
CA VAL A 301 -2.84 12.27 60.81
C VAL A 301 -3.99 12.52 61.79
N LEU A 302 -5.04 11.70 61.75
CA LEU A 302 -6.26 11.94 62.53
C LEU A 302 -6.25 11.28 63.93
N GLY A 303 -5.13 10.70 64.35
CA GLY A 303 -5.01 9.95 65.60
C GLY A 303 -5.45 10.76 66.82
N TYR A 304 -4.93 11.97 67.00
CA TYR A 304 -5.28 12.85 68.10
C TYR A 304 -6.77 13.26 68.11
N TYR A 305 -7.32 13.62 66.95
CA TYR A 305 -8.73 14.00 66.78
C TYR A 305 -9.67 12.82 67.10
N ASN A 306 -9.38 11.63 66.56
CA ASN A 306 -10.15 10.42 66.77
C ASN A 306 -10.09 9.95 68.23
N ARG A 307 -8.91 9.97 68.88
CA ARG A 307 -8.74 9.63 70.31
C ARG A 307 -9.53 10.55 71.25
N ARG A 308 -9.82 11.79 70.84
CA ARG A 308 -10.54 12.80 71.65
C ARG A 308 -11.98 13.08 71.20
N GLY A 309 -12.45 12.48 70.10
CA GLY A 309 -13.79 12.72 69.55
C GLY A 309 -13.99 14.14 69.01
N ILE A 310 -12.93 14.77 68.49
CA ILE A 310 -12.95 16.14 67.95
C ILE A 310 -13.21 16.09 66.45
N ASN A 311 -14.03 17.02 65.91
CA ASN A 311 -14.26 17.11 64.46
C ASN A 311 -13.00 17.66 63.73
N PRO A 312 -12.40 16.91 62.79
CA PRO A 312 -11.19 17.33 62.08
C PRO A 312 -11.41 18.25 60.86
N GLU A 313 -12.63 18.72 60.58
CA GLU A 313 -12.94 19.57 59.40
C GLU A 313 -12.08 20.84 59.28
N ALA A 314 -11.67 21.47 60.40
CA ALA A 314 -10.81 22.64 60.37
C ALA A 314 -9.38 22.26 59.92
N PHE A 315 -8.78 21.32 60.64
CA PHE A 315 -7.49 20.70 60.32
C PHE A 315 -7.37 20.18 58.88
N LEU A 316 -8.35 19.40 58.42
CA LEU A 316 -8.33 18.82 57.06
C LEU A 316 -8.34 19.90 55.97
N ARG A 317 -8.99 21.06 56.20
CA ARG A 317 -8.93 22.20 55.28
C ARG A 317 -7.58 22.91 55.31
N GLU A 318 -6.92 22.96 56.46
CA GLU A 318 -5.57 23.55 56.58
C GLU A 318 -4.53 22.69 55.84
N ILE A 319 -4.53 21.37 56.03
CA ILE A 319 -3.55 20.50 55.37
C ILE A 319 -3.83 20.36 53.86
N LYS A 320 -5.11 20.38 53.43
CA LYS A 320 -5.46 20.52 52.00
C LYS A 320 -4.98 21.83 51.38
N PHE A 321 -4.85 22.91 52.16
CA PHE A 321 -4.32 24.19 51.69
C PHE A 321 -2.78 24.22 51.60
N ILE A 322 -2.07 23.32 52.31
CA ILE A 322 -0.61 23.17 52.19
C ILE A 322 -0.23 22.45 50.89
N ALA A 323 -1.05 21.50 50.43
CA ALA A 323 -0.79 20.73 49.22
C ALA A 323 -0.92 21.58 47.94
N THR A 324 0.10 21.56 47.08
CA THR A 324 0.11 22.31 45.80
C THR A 324 -0.99 21.85 44.84
N ASP A 325 -1.37 20.58 44.92
CA ASP A 325 -2.57 20.03 44.28
C ASP A 325 -3.41 19.32 45.38
N PRO A 326 -4.58 19.86 45.78
CA PRO A 326 -5.38 19.27 46.85
C PRO A 326 -6.06 17.94 46.52
N GLU A 327 -6.10 17.52 45.25
CA GLU A 327 -6.61 16.21 44.84
C GLU A 327 -5.47 15.19 44.70
N GLU A 328 -4.31 15.62 44.18
CA GLU A 328 -3.17 14.71 43.94
C GLU A 328 -2.15 14.64 45.09
N HIS A 329 -1.88 15.73 45.81
CA HIS A 329 -0.79 15.83 46.80
C HIS A 329 -1.26 15.84 48.26
N PHE A 330 -2.56 15.64 48.52
CA PHE A 330 -3.13 15.54 49.87
C PHE A 330 -3.43 14.08 50.25
N PHE A 331 -3.06 13.70 51.48
CA PHE A 331 -3.39 12.41 52.08
C PHE A 331 -3.92 12.59 53.52
N SER A 332 -4.81 11.70 53.95
CA SER A 332 -5.29 11.65 55.34
C SER A 332 -5.37 10.23 55.85
N VAL A 333 -4.85 9.99 57.05
CA VAL A 333 -4.84 8.67 57.72
C VAL A 333 -5.62 8.71 59.03
N THR A 334 -6.20 7.58 59.43
CA THR A 334 -7.07 7.49 60.63
C THR A 334 -6.30 7.65 61.94
N ASP A 335 -5.07 7.19 61.97
CA ASP A 335 -4.13 7.25 63.09
C ASP A 335 -2.70 7.09 62.57
N GLU A 336 -1.73 7.20 63.48
CA GLU A 336 -0.31 7.09 63.19
C GLU A 336 0.05 5.73 62.57
N SER A 337 -0.59 4.64 62.99
CA SER A 337 -0.29 3.28 62.51
C SER A 337 -0.81 2.99 61.10
N ALA A 338 -1.76 3.80 60.62
CA ALA A 338 -2.27 3.78 59.25
C ALA A 338 -1.35 4.54 58.26
N LEU A 339 -0.30 5.22 58.73
CA LEU A 339 0.71 5.84 57.84
C LEU A 339 1.39 4.81 56.92
N LYS A 340 1.57 3.57 57.38
CA LYS A 340 2.12 2.48 56.55
C LYS A 340 1.29 2.21 55.29
N ASP A 341 -0.03 2.43 55.34
CA ASP A 341 -0.97 2.08 54.26
C ASP A 341 -0.88 3.08 53.08
N ILE A 342 -0.32 4.27 53.32
CA ILE A 342 -0.09 5.30 52.28
C ILE A 342 1.34 5.28 51.71
N VAL A 343 2.26 4.43 52.21
CA VAL A 343 3.66 4.40 51.76
C VAL A 343 3.77 4.08 50.27
N ASP A 344 3.05 3.06 49.80
CA ASP A 344 3.06 2.67 48.38
C ASP A 344 2.44 3.76 47.49
N ALA A 345 1.29 4.31 47.90
CA ALA A 345 0.61 5.36 47.15
C ALA A 345 1.41 6.67 47.08
N LEU A 346 2.05 7.09 48.19
CA LEU A 346 2.91 8.26 48.24
C LEU A 346 4.18 8.04 47.38
N GLY A 347 4.76 6.84 47.45
CA GLY A 347 5.86 6.43 46.58
C GLY A 347 5.48 6.57 45.11
N GLU A 348 4.45 5.87 44.64
CA GLU A 348 4.01 5.90 43.23
C GLU A 348 3.71 7.32 42.74
N LYS A 349 3.04 8.17 43.54
CA LYS A 349 2.80 9.57 43.16
C LYS A 349 4.09 10.40 43.07
N ILE A 350 5.05 10.21 43.97
CA ILE A 350 6.36 10.89 43.89
C ILE A 350 7.13 10.40 42.66
N PHE A 351 7.13 9.09 42.36
CA PHE A 351 7.81 8.54 41.18
C PHE A 351 7.16 8.96 39.85
N SER A 352 5.86 9.27 39.82
CA SER A 352 5.20 9.84 38.63
C SER A 352 5.83 11.17 38.15
N LEU A 353 6.56 11.85 39.04
CA LEU A 353 7.29 13.08 38.77
C LEU A 353 8.63 12.87 38.03
N GLU A 354 9.15 11.64 37.94
CA GLU A 354 10.42 11.25 37.28
C GLU A 354 10.25 10.89 35.78
N GLY A 355 9.02 10.88 35.26
CA GLY A 355 8.72 10.55 33.85
C GLY A 355 7.85 11.57 33.12
N THR A 356 7.49 12.68 33.78
CA THR A 356 6.55 13.69 33.26
C THR A 356 7.27 14.96 32.83
N ASN A 357 7.18 15.29 31.55
CA ASN A 357 7.48 16.65 31.09
C ASN A 357 6.47 17.63 31.72
N GLN A 358 6.84 18.92 31.80
CA GLN A 358 6.03 19.97 32.43
C GLN A 358 4.58 20.11 31.90
N ASN A 359 4.26 19.48 30.75
CA ASN A 359 2.94 19.48 30.11
C ASN A 359 2.29 18.07 29.97
N GLY A 360 2.78 17.01 30.62
CA GLY A 360 2.03 15.74 30.72
C GLY A 360 2.83 14.41 30.75
N THR A 361 2.07 13.32 30.80
CA THR A 361 2.47 11.90 30.97
C THR A 361 2.97 11.19 29.70
N ALA A 362 3.40 11.93 28.69
CA ALA A 362 3.74 11.42 27.36
C ALA A 362 5.22 11.00 27.23
N PHE A 363 5.50 9.83 26.66
CA PHE A 363 6.86 9.34 26.42
C PHE A 363 7.48 9.99 25.17
N GLY A 364 8.68 10.54 25.33
CA GLY A 364 9.51 11.08 24.25
C GLY A 364 10.30 9.98 23.54
N LEU A 365 11.58 9.83 23.89
CA LEU A 365 12.46 8.77 23.37
C LEU A 365 12.75 7.66 24.39
N GLN A 366 12.24 7.77 25.63
CA GLN A 366 12.45 6.85 26.74
C GLN A 366 12.12 5.39 26.38
N MET A 367 11.04 5.18 25.61
CA MET A 367 10.57 3.86 25.16
C MET A 367 10.81 3.63 23.65
N SER A 368 11.74 4.38 23.05
CA SER A 368 11.93 4.44 21.60
C SER A 368 12.21 3.10 20.90
N GLN A 369 12.86 2.14 21.57
CA GLN A 369 13.31 0.88 20.97
C GLN A 369 14.10 1.08 19.67
N ALA A 370 15.03 2.03 19.65
CA ALA A 370 15.85 2.36 18.49
C ALA A 370 16.72 1.16 18.07
N GLY A 371 16.82 0.96 16.75
CA GLY A 371 17.42 -0.25 16.18
C GLY A 371 16.43 -1.39 16.00
N PHE A 372 15.12 -1.13 16.08
CA PHE A 372 14.10 -2.11 15.68
C PHE A 372 14.26 -2.49 14.20
N SER A 373 14.57 -1.51 13.35
CA SER A 373 15.08 -1.70 12.00
C SER A 373 16.35 -0.86 11.80
N SER A 374 17.18 -1.23 10.84
CA SER A 374 18.41 -0.49 10.51
C SER A 374 18.78 -0.60 9.04
N HIS A 375 19.29 0.51 8.48
CA HIS A 375 19.70 0.61 7.08
C HIS A 375 20.99 1.45 6.95
N ILE A 376 21.91 1.02 6.08
CA ILE A 376 23.16 1.74 5.85
C ILE A 376 22.91 2.91 4.89
N VAL A 377 23.43 4.09 5.24
CA VAL A 377 23.31 5.32 4.46
C VAL A 377 24.69 5.92 4.21
N GLU A 378 24.85 6.85 3.27
CA GLU A 378 26.17 7.27 2.78
C GLU A 378 27.17 7.72 3.86
N ASP A 379 26.68 8.40 4.89
CA ASP A 379 27.46 9.05 5.95
C ASP A 379 27.26 8.43 7.35
N GLY A 380 26.57 7.28 7.43
CA GLY A 380 26.23 6.67 8.71
C GLY A 380 25.24 5.51 8.64
N ILE A 381 24.35 5.44 9.63
CA ILE A 381 23.30 4.42 9.73
C ILE A 381 21.98 5.07 10.13
N LEU A 382 20.92 4.72 9.42
CA LEU A 382 19.54 5.05 9.76
C LEU A 382 18.97 3.92 10.61
N VAL A 383 18.30 4.26 11.72
CA VAL A 383 17.64 3.28 12.60
C VAL A 383 16.19 3.67 12.86
N GLY A 384 15.31 2.68 12.85
CA GLY A 384 13.92 2.85 13.23
C GLY A 384 13.73 2.78 14.75
N ALA A 385 12.82 3.62 15.26
CA ALA A 385 12.54 3.80 16.68
C ALA A 385 11.02 3.74 16.94
N VAL A 386 10.46 2.53 16.89
CA VAL A 386 9.01 2.26 16.87
C VAL A 386 8.22 2.77 18.08
N GLY A 387 8.85 2.88 19.26
CA GLY A 387 8.20 3.30 20.50
C GLY A 387 8.35 4.78 20.81
N ALA A 388 8.99 5.56 19.93
CA ALA A 388 9.15 7.00 20.13
C ALA A 388 7.80 7.72 20.07
N TYR A 389 7.66 8.79 20.85
CA TYR A 389 6.49 9.68 20.86
C TYR A 389 5.17 8.93 21.03
N ASP A 390 5.05 8.21 22.15
CA ASP A 390 3.88 7.36 22.48
C ASP A 390 3.56 6.31 21.39
N TRP A 391 4.58 5.59 20.92
CA TRP A 391 4.47 4.57 19.86
C TRP A 391 3.96 5.08 18.49
N ASN A 392 3.89 6.39 18.26
CA ASN A 392 3.79 6.93 16.90
C ASN A 392 5.02 6.49 16.07
N GLY A 393 6.18 6.43 16.72
CA GLY A 393 7.45 6.00 16.15
C GLY A 393 8.23 7.15 15.52
N ALA A 394 9.50 6.90 15.25
CA ALA A 394 10.42 7.86 14.65
C ALA A 394 11.53 7.14 13.86
N VAL A 395 12.32 7.94 13.14
CA VAL A 395 13.58 7.50 12.54
C VAL A 395 14.72 8.35 13.09
N LEU A 396 15.83 7.71 13.45
CA LEU A 396 17.01 8.36 14.00
C LEU A 396 18.21 8.00 13.12
N LYS A 397 19.22 8.85 13.07
CA LYS A 397 20.42 8.60 12.25
C LYS A 397 21.67 8.81 13.09
N GLU A 398 22.62 7.87 13.05
CA GLU A 398 23.93 8.02 13.67
C GLU A 398 24.96 8.28 12.56
N THR A 399 25.72 9.37 12.68
CA THR A 399 26.73 9.78 11.69
C THR A 399 28.12 9.84 12.31
N ARG A 400 29.16 10.01 11.48
CA ARG A 400 30.53 10.28 11.97
C ARG A 400 30.65 11.55 12.83
N HIS A 401 29.67 12.46 12.76
CA HIS A 401 29.61 13.68 13.56
C HIS A 401 28.69 13.56 14.79
N GLY A 402 28.14 12.37 15.03
CA GLY A 402 27.24 12.04 16.14
C GLY A 402 25.79 11.82 15.71
N LYS A 403 24.91 11.76 16.71
CA LYS A 403 23.49 11.46 16.58
C LYS A 403 22.66 12.60 15.99
N VAL A 404 21.73 12.22 15.12
CA VAL A 404 20.78 13.10 14.43
C VAL A 404 19.37 12.63 14.79
N ILE A 405 18.63 13.48 15.49
CA ILE A 405 17.29 13.21 16.03
C ILE A 405 16.33 14.24 15.42
N PRO A 406 15.37 13.83 14.57
CA PRO A 406 14.32 14.72 14.08
C PRO A 406 13.40 15.18 15.21
N ALA A 407 12.88 16.40 15.11
CA ALA A 407 11.91 16.91 16.08
C ALA A 407 10.53 16.23 15.90
N LYS A 408 9.79 16.02 16.99
CA LYS A 408 8.42 15.46 16.96
C LYS A 408 7.51 16.22 15.97
N SER A 409 7.68 17.55 15.88
CA SER A 409 6.94 18.42 14.96
C SER A 409 7.13 18.10 13.48
N SER A 410 8.25 17.48 13.07
CA SER A 410 8.49 17.04 11.69
C SER A 410 7.52 15.94 11.23
N TYR A 411 6.90 15.21 12.16
CA TYR A 411 5.96 14.12 11.86
C TYR A 411 4.49 14.53 11.99
N MET A 412 4.17 15.59 12.75
CA MET A 412 2.79 15.94 13.17
C MET A 412 1.79 16.11 12.02
N LYS A 413 2.24 16.52 10.82
CA LYS A 413 1.36 16.63 9.64
C LYS A 413 0.85 15.28 9.15
N GLU A 414 1.70 14.24 9.24
CA GLU A 414 1.44 12.91 8.69
C GLU A 414 1.04 11.89 9.77
N PHE A 415 1.31 12.22 11.04
CA PHE A 415 1.02 11.46 12.25
C PHE A 415 0.46 12.44 13.31
N PRO A 416 -0.84 12.79 13.22
CA PRO A 416 -1.43 13.84 14.05
C PRO A 416 -1.86 13.29 15.43
N GLU A 417 -1.95 14.16 16.44
CA GLU A 417 -2.10 13.79 17.86
C GLU A 417 -3.41 13.04 18.16
N GLU A 418 -4.47 13.22 17.36
CA GLU A 418 -5.74 12.51 17.50
C GLU A 418 -5.57 11.00 17.32
N LEU A 419 -4.54 10.56 16.59
CA LEU A 419 -4.23 9.16 16.33
C LEU A 419 -3.16 8.57 17.26
N LYS A 420 -2.63 9.32 18.23
CA LYS A 420 -1.51 8.86 19.09
C LYS A 420 -1.79 7.53 19.80
N ASN A 421 -3.03 7.32 20.25
CA ASN A 421 -3.45 6.11 20.96
C ASN A 421 -3.47 4.84 20.08
N HIS A 422 -3.31 4.97 18.76
CA HIS A 422 -3.26 3.83 17.84
C HIS A 422 -1.88 3.15 17.79
N GLY A 423 -0.82 3.89 18.15
CA GLY A 423 0.58 3.44 18.11
C GLY A 423 1.01 3.05 16.70
N ALA A 424 1.31 4.02 15.84
CA ALA A 424 1.56 3.81 14.41
C ALA A 424 2.80 2.97 14.06
N TYR A 425 3.78 2.88 14.97
CA TYR A 425 5.05 2.16 14.84
C TYR A 425 5.89 2.63 13.63
N LEU A 426 6.00 3.94 13.39
CA LEU A 426 6.93 4.48 12.39
C LEU A 426 8.38 4.05 12.70
N GLY A 427 9.10 3.58 11.68
CA GLY A 427 10.41 2.97 11.83
C GLY A 427 10.36 1.48 12.18
N TYR A 428 9.22 0.81 11.99
CA TYR A 428 9.18 -0.66 12.02
C TYR A 428 10.10 -1.25 10.95
N THR A 429 10.14 -0.59 9.79
CA THR A 429 11.13 -0.78 8.73
C THR A 429 11.77 0.56 8.38
N VAL A 430 13.02 0.53 7.93
CA VAL A 430 13.71 1.65 7.29
C VAL A 430 14.48 1.13 6.08
N SER A 431 14.54 1.94 5.02
CA SER A 431 15.29 1.65 3.79
C SER A 431 15.64 2.98 3.09
N SER A 432 16.24 2.91 1.90
CA SER A 432 16.44 4.07 1.02
C SER A 432 16.19 3.72 -0.43
N VAL A 433 15.76 4.70 -1.21
CA VAL A 433 15.72 4.62 -2.69
C VAL A 433 16.61 5.71 -3.28
N VAL A 434 17.14 5.49 -4.48
CA VAL A 434 17.92 6.48 -5.23
C VAL A 434 17.05 6.98 -6.39
N SER A 435 16.78 8.28 -6.43
CA SER A 435 15.97 8.91 -7.48
C SER A 435 16.80 9.89 -8.28
N ALA A 436 16.67 9.86 -9.62
CA ALA A 436 17.38 10.77 -10.53
C ALA A 436 17.25 12.25 -10.16
N GLN A 437 16.09 12.68 -9.65
CA GLN A 437 15.84 14.08 -9.29
C GLN A 437 16.36 14.47 -7.88
N HIS A 438 16.32 13.55 -6.91
CA HIS A 438 16.50 13.88 -5.49
C HIS A 438 17.70 13.17 -4.83
N GLY A 439 18.41 12.30 -5.54
CA GLY A 439 19.45 11.45 -4.97
C GLY A 439 18.89 10.42 -3.99
N GLN A 440 19.62 10.12 -2.91
CA GLN A 440 19.17 9.19 -1.88
C GLN A 440 18.01 9.79 -1.06
N LEU A 441 16.84 9.16 -1.16
CA LEU A 441 15.69 9.39 -0.30
C LEU A 441 15.56 8.27 0.72
N TYR A 442 15.10 8.58 1.92
CA TYR A 442 14.87 7.59 2.97
C TYR A 442 13.40 7.16 2.99
N VAL A 443 13.16 5.89 3.30
CA VAL A 443 11.83 5.29 3.37
C VAL A 443 11.63 4.66 4.74
N ALA A 444 10.47 4.84 5.35
CA ALA A 444 10.14 4.22 6.63
C ALA A 444 8.69 3.74 6.69
N GLY A 445 8.49 2.53 7.19
CA GLY A 445 7.19 1.91 7.39
C GLY A 445 6.60 2.18 8.77
N ALA A 446 5.29 2.32 8.82
CA ALA A 446 4.45 2.50 10.00
C ALA A 446 3.24 1.55 9.92
N PRO A 447 3.43 0.23 10.10
CA PRO A 447 2.44 -0.80 9.75
C PRO A 447 1.19 -0.83 10.64
N ARG A 448 1.16 -0.05 11.73
CA ARG A 448 -0.02 0.13 12.58
C ARG A 448 -0.73 1.46 12.37
N PHE A 449 -0.22 2.36 11.52
CA PHE A 449 -0.87 3.65 11.25
C PHE A 449 -2.33 3.44 10.82
N ASN A 450 -3.26 4.09 11.52
CA ASN A 450 -4.70 3.95 11.32
C ASN A 450 -5.20 2.49 11.24
N HIS A 451 -4.47 1.55 11.86
CA HIS A 451 -4.65 0.09 11.74
C HIS A 451 -4.53 -0.51 10.32
N THR A 452 -4.38 0.29 9.25
CA THR A 452 -4.20 -0.22 7.87
C THR A 452 -2.75 -0.27 7.42
N GLY A 453 -1.89 0.59 8.00
CA GLY A 453 -0.48 0.74 7.68
C GLY A 453 -0.19 1.93 6.75
N LYS A 454 1.03 2.46 6.83
CA LYS A 454 1.53 3.60 6.04
C LYS A 454 3.02 3.45 5.77
N VAL A 455 3.50 4.01 4.67
CA VAL A 455 4.93 4.20 4.37
C VAL A 455 5.15 5.66 4.03
N ILE A 456 6.22 6.25 4.58
CA ILE A 456 6.64 7.61 4.24
C ILE A 456 7.98 7.61 3.50
N ILE A 457 8.12 8.52 2.54
CA ILE A 457 9.37 8.80 1.82
C ILE A 457 9.78 10.23 2.14
N PHE A 458 11.01 10.44 2.60
CA PHE A 458 11.46 11.69 3.20
C PHE A 458 12.94 11.98 2.96
N THR A 459 13.32 13.26 3.05
CA THR A 459 14.71 13.68 3.21
C THR A 459 15.02 13.88 4.70
N LEU A 460 16.25 13.58 5.11
CA LEU A 460 16.77 13.84 6.45
C LEU A 460 18.17 14.45 6.36
N THR A 461 18.27 15.70 6.80
CA THR A 461 19.55 16.42 6.90
C THR A 461 20.26 16.11 8.21
N ASN A 462 21.59 16.30 8.24
CA ASN A 462 22.39 16.05 9.45
C ASN A 462 22.17 17.05 10.60
N SER A 463 21.39 18.12 10.37
CA SER A 463 20.90 19.00 11.43
C SER A 463 19.58 18.52 12.05
N GLY A 464 19.04 17.36 11.63
CA GLY A 464 17.77 16.82 12.11
C GLY A 464 16.54 17.35 11.39
N ASN A 465 16.67 18.22 10.39
CA ASN A 465 15.50 18.65 9.60
C ASN A 465 15.08 17.49 8.69
N LEU A 466 13.88 16.98 8.95
CA LEU A 466 13.20 15.93 8.19
C LEU A 466 12.06 16.56 7.38
N THR A 467 11.93 16.20 6.11
CA THR A 467 10.83 16.64 5.23
C THR A 467 10.22 15.45 4.51
N ILE A 468 8.94 15.18 4.79
CA ILE A 468 8.19 14.10 4.13
C ILE A 468 7.74 14.59 2.75
N LEU A 469 8.13 13.84 1.71
CA LEU A 469 7.82 14.13 0.31
C LEU A 469 6.57 13.36 -0.16
N TYR A 470 6.47 12.08 0.21
CA TYR A 470 5.37 11.20 -0.18
C TYR A 470 4.90 10.33 0.99
N SER A 471 3.61 9.99 0.97
CA SER A 471 2.94 9.12 1.92
C SER A 471 2.11 8.08 1.16
N LEU A 472 2.44 6.81 1.32
CA LEU A 472 1.74 5.66 0.73
C LEU A 472 0.89 4.98 1.81
N TYR A 473 -0.34 4.58 1.47
CA TYR A 473 -1.34 4.14 2.44
C TYR A 473 -1.79 2.70 2.21
N GLY A 474 -1.84 1.91 3.29
CA GLY A 474 -2.42 0.57 3.29
C GLY A 474 -3.93 0.61 3.14
N GLN A 475 -4.47 -0.29 2.32
CA GLN A 475 -5.91 -0.30 1.95
C GLN A 475 -6.79 -1.15 2.89
N GLN A 476 -6.20 -2.07 3.66
CA GLN A 476 -6.95 -3.04 4.46
C GLN A 476 -6.48 -3.00 5.93
N ILE A 477 -7.45 -2.92 6.84
CA ILE A 477 -7.22 -2.99 8.28
C ILE A 477 -6.58 -4.32 8.67
N GLY A 478 -5.60 -4.28 9.57
CA GLY A 478 -4.85 -5.44 10.04
C GLY A 478 -3.83 -5.99 9.05
N SER A 479 -3.77 -5.52 7.80
CA SER A 479 -2.88 -6.08 6.76
C SER A 479 -1.38 -5.89 7.01
N TYR A 480 -1.03 -5.00 7.96
CA TYR A 480 0.34 -4.71 8.37
C TYR A 480 1.22 -4.13 7.24
N TYR A 481 0.60 -3.35 6.34
CA TYR A 481 1.25 -2.70 5.20
C TYR A 481 2.41 -1.78 5.63
N GLY A 482 3.60 -1.98 5.07
CA GLY A 482 4.82 -1.26 5.46
C GLY A 482 5.68 -2.00 6.49
N SER A 483 5.35 -3.24 6.82
CA SER A 483 6.16 -4.07 7.74
C SER A 483 7.36 -4.76 7.10
N GLU A 484 7.46 -4.73 5.77
CA GLU A 484 8.66 -5.09 5.00
C GLU A 484 8.79 -4.13 3.80
N LEU A 485 10.02 -3.78 3.43
CA LEU A 485 10.32 -2.86 2.31
C LEU A 485 11.48 -3.42 1.48
N ALA A 486 11.36 -3.39 0.15
CA ALA A 486 12.49 -3.64 -0.76
C ALA A 486 12.58 -2.53 -1.81
N ALA A 487 13.77 -1.95 -1.95
CA ALA A 487 14.12 -1.07 -3.06
C ALA A 487 14.80 -1.93 -4.13
N ILE A 488 14.39 -1.79 -5.39
CA ILE A 488 14.92 -2.55 -6.52
C ILE A 488 15.32 -1.56 -7.62
N ASP A 489 16.61 -1.60 -7.94
CA ASP A 489 17.20 -1.19 -9.21
C ASP A 489 17.00 -2.37 -10.17
N LEU A 490 16.23 -2.21 -11.24
CA LEU A 490 15.85 -3.32 -12.12
C LEU A 490 16.90 -3.62 -13.18
N ASP A 491 17.58 -2.62 -13.74
CA ASP A 491 18.52 -2.77 -14.86
C ASP A 491 19.99 -2.42 -14.54
N ASP A 492 20.31 -2.27 -13.25
CA ASP A 492 21.65 -1.99 -12.68
C ASP A 492 22.23 -0.64 -13.14
N ASP A 493 21.36 0.37 -13.35
CA ASP A 493 21.74 1.72 -13.75
C ASP A 493 22.19 2.62 -12.57
N GLY A 494 21.95 2.17 -11.33
CA GLY A 494 22.26 2.86 -10.09
C GLY A 494 21.10 3.69 -9.50
N LEU A 495 19.94 3.70 -10.15
CA LEU A 495 18.69 4.29 -9.66
C LEU A 495 17.74 3.20 -9.15
N THR A 496 16.76 3.58 -8.35
CA THR A 496 15.72 2.65 -7.91
C THR A 496 14.49 2.82 -8.79
N ASP A 497 14.12 1.79 -9.55
CA ASP A 497 12.89 1.75 -10.34
C ASP A 497 11.67 1.42 -9.51
N LEU A 498 11.80 0.47 -8.57
CA LEU A 498 10.67 -0.06 -7.81
C LEU A 498 10.88 0.08 -6.30
N LEU A 499 9.84 0.54 -5.62
CA LEU A 499 9.65 0.36 -4.18
C LEU A 499 8.56 -0.69 -3.94
N LEU A 500 8.93 -1.81 -3.34
CA LEU A 500 8.02 -2.85 -2.91
C LEU A 500 7.65 -2.70 -1.44
N VAL A 501 6.36 -2.87 -1.13
CA VAL A 501 5.82 -2.74 0.23
C VAL A 501 5.08 -4.00 0.64
N GLY A 502 5.57 -4.67 1.69
CA GLY A 502 4.97 -5.86 2.27
C GLY A 502 3.75 -5.57 3.14
N ALA A 503 2.70 -6.38 2.96
CA ALA A 503 1.51 -6.45 3.79
C ALA A 503 1.23 -7.94 4.12
N PRO A 504 2.08 -8.58 4.96
CA PRO A 504 2.06 -10.02 5.18
C PRO A 504 0.77 -10.51 5.85
N MET A 505 0.06 -9.65 6.58
CA MET A 505 -1.20 -10.00 7.24
C MET A 505 -2.43 -9.73 6.35
N TYR A 506 -2.24 -9.43 5.05
CA TYR A 506 -3.34 -9.18 4.12
C TYR A 506 -4.28 -10.39 4.00
N PHE A 507 -5.56 -10.15 4.25
CA PHE A 507 -6.60 -11.15 4.36
C PHE A 507 -7.43 -11.25 3.07
N TYR A 508 -7.62 -12.45 2.53
CA TYR A 508 -8.38 -12.69 1.32
C TYR A 508 -9.11 -14.04 1.36
N LYS A 509 -10.40 -14.04 0.99
CA LYS A 509 -11.27 -15.24 0.96
C LYS A 509 -11.24 -16.10 2.23
N GLY A 510 -11.09 -15.48 3.41
CA GLY A 510 -11.10 -16.15 4.70
C GLY A 510 -9.73 -16.50 5.30
N TRP A 511 -8.61 -16.14 4.63
CA TRP A 511 -7.26 -16.57 5.01
C TRP A 511 -6.24 -15.43 5.00
N GLU A 512 -5.23 -15.52 5.87
CA GLU A 512 -4.12 -14.57 5.99
C GLU A 512 -3.05 -14.82 4.91
N LYS A 513 -3.40 -14.60 3.64
CA LYS A 513 -2.50 -14.89 2.51
C LYS A 513 -1.22 -14.04 2.53
N GLY A 514 -1.35 -12.75 2.84
CA GLY A 514 -0.30 -11.76 2.61
C GLY A 514 -0.26 -11.25 1.17
N ARG A 515 0.38 -10.10 0.97
CA ARG A 515 0.47 -9.37 -0.31
C ARG A 515 1.71 -8.49 -0.32
N VAL A 516 2.29 -8.28 -1.50
CA VAL A 516 3.29 -7.23 -1.73
C VAL A 516 2.73 -6.25 -2.76
N TYR A 517 2.87 -4.95 -2.48
CA TYR A 517 2.46 -3.86 -3.37
C TYR A 517 3.66 -3.33 -4.14
N ILE A 518 3.48 -3.02 -5.42
CA ILE A 518 4.53 -2.49 -6.31
C ILE A 518 4.29 -1.00 -6.53
N TYR A 519 5.33 -0.19 -6.36
CA TYR A 519 5.34 1.23 -6.75
C TYR A 519 6.50 1.48 -7.70
N THR A 520 6.20 1.93 -8.91
CA THR A 520 7.20 2.45 -9.86
C THR A 520 7.61 3.87 -9.46
N ILE A 521 8.89 4.19 -9.65
CA ILE A 521 9.49 5.49 -9.35
C ILE A 521 9.79 6.16 -10.68
N SER A 522 9.17 7.31 -10.94
CA SER A 522 9.44 8.06 -12.18
C SER A 522 10.80 8.76 -12.14
N LEU A 523 11.29 9.19 -13.31
CA LEU A 523 12.44 10.10 -13.44
C LEU A 523 12.23 11.42 -12.67
N GLN A 524 10.99 11.83 -12.42
CA GLN A 524 10.63 13.00 -11.60
C GLN A 524 10.51 12.66 -10.09
N GLY A 525 10.89 11.46 -9.68
CA GLY A 525 10.86 10.97 -8.29
C GLY A 525 9.47 10.71 -7.73
N SER A 526 8.43 10.59 -8.57
CA SER A 526 7.06 10.30 -8.12
C SER A 526 6.80 8.81 -8.04
N PHE A 527 6.14 8.37 -6.97
CA PHE A 527 5.76 6.97 -6.74
C PHE A 527 4.37 6.67 -7.29
N THR A 528 4.27 5.76 -8.25
CA THR A 528 3.00 5.35 -8.90
C THR A 528 2.70 3.87 -8.65
N PRO A 529 1.48 3.46 -8.26
CA PRO A 529 1.16 2.05 -8.05
C PRO A 529 1.22 1.25 -9.37
N ASP A 530 1.95 0.13 -9.36
CA ASP A 530 2.12 -0.79 -10.50
C ASP A 530 1.61 -2.22 -10.18
N GLY A 531 0.54 -2.30 -9.37
CA GLY A 531 -0.10 -3.56 -9.01
C GLY A 531 0.49 -4.25 -7.78
N THR A 532 0.36 -5.58 -7.73
CA THR A 532 0.62 -6.38 -6.53
C THR A 532 1.10 -7.79 -6.85
N LEU A 533 2.01 -8.33 -6.03
CA LEU A 533 2.38 -9.74 -6.01
C LEU A 533 1.65 -10.49 -4.90
N GLY A 534 1.45 -11.80 -5.08
CA GLY A 534 0.80 -12.68 -4.11
C GLY A 534 1.26 -14.14 -4.22
N PRO A 535 0.94 -14.96 -3.21
CA PRO A 535 1.29 -16.38 -3.18
C PRO A 535 0.40 -17.20 -4.13
N SER A 536 0.63 -18.52 -4.17
CA SER A 536 -0.22 -19.43 -4.95
C SER A 536 -1.68 -19.42 -4.49
N GLU A 537 -2.64 -19.59 -5.40
CA GLU A 537 -4.07 -19.47 -5.05
C GLU A 537 -4.56 -20.52 -4.04
N LYS A 538 -3.83 -21.62 -3.89
CA LYS A 538 -4.14 -22.73 -2.96
C LYS A 538 -3.59 -22.52 -1.54
N THR A 539 -2.90 -21.41 -1.25
CA THR A 539 -2.27 -21.21 0.07
C THR A 539 -3.21 -20.58 1.07
N HIS A 540 -2.95 -20.88 2.34
CA HIS A 540 -3.65 -20.41 3.51
C HIS A 540 -2.61 -19.94 4.52
N ASP A 541 -2.92 -18.84 5.22
CA ASP A 541 -2.13 -18.29 6.34
C ASP A 541 -0.61 -18.20 6.09
N SER A 542 -0.24 -17.85 4.86
CA SER A 542 1.13 -17.94 4.34
C SER A 542 2.07 -16.84 4.85
N ARG A 543 1.54 -15.67 5.22
CA ARG A 543 2.32 -14.44 5.47
C ARG A 543 3.27 -14.06 4.33
N PHE A 544 2.78 -14.15 3.10
CA PHE A 544 3.55 -13.76 1.92
C PHE A 544 3.90 -12.26 1.98
N GLY A 545 5.19 -11.94 1.85
CA GLY A 545 5.71 -10.58 2.02
C GLY A 545 6.22 -10.27 3.43
N ALA A 546 6.47 -11.29 4.25
CA ALA A 546 7.06 -11.12 5.60
C ALA A 546 8.59 -10.93 5.60
N ALA A 547 9.24 -11.26 4.49
CA ALA A 547 10.65 -10.96 4.20
C ALA A 547 10.82 -10.80 2.69
N MET A 548 11.67 -9.89 2.24
CA MET A 548 11.96 -9.65 0.82
C MET A 548 13.45 -9.40 0.58
N CYS A 549 13.97 -9.85 -0.56
CA CYS A 549 15.33 -9.56 -0.99
C CYS A 549 15.37 -9.39 -2.51
N SER A 550 15.95 -8.27 -2.96
CA SER A 550 16.38 -8.10 -4.35
C SER A 550 17.61 -8.97 -4.61
N LEU A 551 17.64 -9.66 -5.75
CA LEU A 551 18.74 -10.50 -6.19
C LEU A 551 19.29 -9.97 -7.52
N PRO A 552 20.61 -9.94 -7.73
CA PRO A 552 21.18 -9.71 -9.06
C PRO A 552 20.76 -10.81 -10.05
N ASP A 553 20.72 -10.47 -11.35
CA ASP A 553 20.25 -11.32 -12.45
C ASP A 553 20.72 -12.79 -12.34
N LEU A 554 19.77 -13.68 -12.05
CA LEU A 554 19.95 -15.12 -11.92
C LEU A 554 19.73 -15.86 -13.24
N ASN A 555 19.05 -15.26 -14.22
CA ASN A 555 18.55 -15.94 -15.42
C ASN A 555 19.27 -15.53 -16.72
N GLY A 556 20.01 -14.42 -16.70
CA GLY A 556 20.72 -13.84 -17.85
C GLY A 556 19.79 -13.05 -18.77
N ASP A 557 18.80 -12.33 -18.23
CA ASP A 557 17.95 -11.39 -19.00
C ASP A 557 18.32 -9.92 -18.84
N GLY A 558 19.27 -9.60 -17.96
CA GLY A 558 19.71 -8.24 -17.66
C GLY A 558 18.82 -7.52 -16.65
N PHE A 559 17.88 -8.21 -15.99
CA PHE A 559 17.04 -7.63 -14.94
C PHE A 559 17.22 -8.34 -13.60
N THR A 560 17.17 -7.57 -12.51
CA THR A 560 17.20 -8.11 -11.15
C THR A 560 15.91 -8.85 -10.79
N GLU A 561 16.02 -9.83 -9.90
CA GLU A 561 14.89 -10.63 -9.41
C GLU A 561 14.53 -10.33 -7.96
N LEU A 562 13.38 -10.85 -7.54
CA LEU A 562 12.88 -10.74 -6.17
C LEU A 562 12.63 -12.11 -5.58
N VAL A 563 13.14 -12.34 -4.38
CA VAL A 563 12.65 -13.41 -3.49
C VAL A 563 11.74 -12.86 -2.41
N VAL A 564 10.57 -13.49 -2.25
CA VAL A 564 9.58 -13.18 -1.22
C VAL A 564 9.38 -14.37 -0.28
N GLY A 565 9.48 -14.11 1.02
CA GLY A 565 9.22 -15.08 2.09
C GLY A 565 7.73 -15.23 2.44
N ALA A 566 7.33 -16.48 2.69
CA ALA A 566 6.01 -16.88 3.18
C ALA A 566 6.17 -17.89 4.34
N PRO A 567 6.69 -17.46 5.51
CA PRO A 567 7.17 -18.36 6.55
C PRO A 567 6.09 -19.17 7.27
N LEU A 568 4.81 -18.79 7.18
CA LEU A 568 3.74 -19.52 7.87
C LEU A 568 3.02 -20.54 6.96
N GLU A 569 3.35 -20.57 5.67
CA GLU A 569 2.79 -21.48 4.69
C GLU A 569 3.06 -22.97 5.03
N ASP A 570 2.28 -23.88 4.42
CA ASP A 570 2.38 -25.34 4.60
C ASP A 570 2.34 -25.78 6.09
N ASN A 571 1.44 -25.17 6.87
CA ASN A 571 1.30 -25.35 8.32
C ASN A 571 2.58 -24.98 9.10
N HIS A 572 3.00 -23.72 9.01
CA HIS A 572 4.18 -23.17 9.69
C HIS A 572 5.52 -23.79 9.27
N LYS A 573 5.57 -24.53 8.17
CA LYS A 573 6.82 -25.01 7.56
C LYS A 573 7.54 -23.86 6.84
N GLY A 574 6.78 -23.10 6.08
CA GLY A 574 7.23 -21.94 5.31
C GLY A 574 7.64 -22.27 3.87
N ALA A 575 7.60 -21.24 3.03
CA ALA A 575 8.01 -21.29 1.63
C ALA A 575 8.69 -19.97 1.23
N ILE A 576 9.40 -19.99 0.11
CA ILE A 576 9.85 -18.79 -0.59
C ILE A 576 9.41 -18.82 -2.05
N TYR A 577 9.31 -17.64 -2.65
CA TYR A 577 8.86 -17.43 -4.03
C TYR A 577 9.86 -16.56 -4.78
N LEU A 578 10.24 -16.99 -5.99
CA LEU A 578 11.11 -16.24 -6.91
C LEU A 578 10.26 -15.60 -8.01
N PHE A 579 10.40 -14.29 -8.19
CA PHE A 579 9.77 -13.50 -9.25
C PHE A 579 10.86 -12.90 -10.13
N TYR A 580 10.74 -13.07 -11.43
CA TYR A 580 11.68 -12.45 -12.38
C TYR A 580 11.31 -10.99 -12.63
N GLY A 581 12.34 -10.18 -12.81
CA GLY A 581 12.21 -8.84 -13.36
C GLY A 581 11.69 -8.84 -14.80
N LYS A 582 11.50 -7.64 -15.31
CA LYS A 582 11.33 -7.29 -16.72
C LYS A 582 11.50 -5.77 -16.82
N HIS A 583 11.61 -5.25 -18.02
CA HIS A 583 11.70 -3.80 -18.24
C HIS A 583 10.60 -3.02 -17.49
N ASN A 584 11.02 -2.13 -16.59
CA ASN A 584 10.25 -1.20 -15.76
C ASN A 584 9.19 -1.79 -14.79
N SER A 585 9.16 -3.11 -14.53
CA SER A 585 8.14 -3.73 -13.66
C SER A 585 8.51 -5.19 -13.29
N MET A 586 7.78 -5.83 -12.37
CA MET A 586 7.97 -7.26 -12.04
C MET A 586 7.01 -8.16 -12.81
N GLN A 587 7.38 -9.43 -13.03
CA GLN A 587 6.44 -10.43 -13.53
C GLN A 587 5.44 -10.82 -12.42
N PRO A 588 4.10 -10.64 -12.58
CA PRO A 588 3.15 -10.83 -11.47
C PRO A 588 3.02 -12.27 -10.95
N LYS A 589 3.49 -13.24 -11.74
CA LYS A 589 3.44 -14.67 -11.42
C LYS A 589 4.85 -15.15 -11.09
N TYR A 590 5.01 -15.77 -9.92
CA TYR A 590 6.27 -16.40 -9.52
C TYR A 590 6.71 -17.47 -10.53
N LYS A 591 8.02 -17.60 -10.72
CA LYS A 591 8.65 -18.61 -11.58
C LYS A 591 8.93 -19.90 -10.81
N GLN A 592 9.44 -19.74 -9.59
CA GLN A 592 9.71 -20.85 -8.67
C GLN A 592 9.03 -20.58 -7.32
N ARG A 593 8.48 -21.65 -6.72
CA ARG A 593 8.11 -21.70 -5.31
C ARG A 593 8.89 -22.84 -4.69
N ILE A 594 9.58 -22.58 -3.58
CA ILE A 594 10.37 -23.57 -2.86
C ILE A 594 9.71 -23.75 -1.49
N ALA A 595 9.09 -24.92 -1.25
CA ALA A 595 8.61 -25.25 0.09
C ALA A 595 9.75 -25.74 0.96
N ALA A 596 9.67 -25.48 2.26
CA ALA A 596 10.60 -26.07 3.23
C ALA A 596 10.66 -27.61 3.10
N GLY A 597 9.52 -28.25 2.83
CA GLY A 597 9.42 -29.71 2.68
C GLY A 597 10.13 -30.30 1.45
N ASP A 598 10.37 -29.49 0.41
CA ASP A 598 11.12 -29.92 -0.78
C ASP A 598 12.64 -29.93 -0.51
N VAL A 599 13.08 -29.15 0.47
CA VAL A 599 14.48 -29.00 0.90
C VAL A 599 14.81 -29.93 2.07
N SER A 600 14.03 -29.88 3.15
CA SER A 600 14.16 -30.80 4.30
C SER A 600 12.89 -30.83 5.15
N PRO A 601 12.37 -32.02 5.52
CA PRO A 601 11.11 -32.15 6.25
C PRO A 601 11.13 -31.59 7.68
N GLY A 602 12.32 -31.30 8.24
CA GLY A 602 12.49 -30.79 9.61
C GLY A 602 12.39 -29.26 9.75
N LEU A 603 12.40 -28.51 8.65
CA LEU A 603 12.41 -27.04 8.63
C LEU A 603 11.04 -26.46 9.05
N ARG A 604 11.08 -25.30 9.73
CA ARG A 604 9.89 -24.49 10.08
C ARG A 604 10.18 -23.01 9.94
N TYR A 605 9.15 -22.19 9.74
CA TYR A 605 9.31 -20.75 9.48
C TYR A 605 10.37 -20.44 8.40
N PHE A 606 10.52 -21.32 7.42
CA PHE A 606 11.46 -21.17 6.31
C PHE A 606 11.03 -19.98 5.44
N GLY A 607 11.94 -19.07 5.14
CA GLY A 607 11.62 -17.80 4.48
C GLY A 607 11.23 -16.68 5.46
N ARG A 608 11.54 -16.82 6.76
CA ARG A 608 11.35 -15.74 7.76
C ARG A 608 12.35 -14.58 7.62
N SER A 609 13.45 -14.82 6.92
CA SER A 609 14.43 -13.86 6.46
C SER A 609 15.13 -14.46 5.23
N VAL A 610 15.52 -13.61 4.29
CA VAL A 610 16.13 -14.02 3.02
C VAL A 610 17.25 -13.03 2.64
N HIS A 611 18.33 -13.51 2.05
CA HIS A 611 19.43 -12.69 1.57
C HIS A 611 20.21 -13.39 0.45
N GLY A 612 20.43 -12.71 -0.68
CA GLY A 612 21.25 -13.21 -1.80
C GLY A 612 21.93 -12.06 -2.54
N MET A 613 23.24 -11.91 -2.37
CA MET A 613 24.05 -10.87 -3.04
C MET A 613 25.44 -11.36 -3.45
N MET A 614 25.80 -12.60 -3.14
CA MET A 614 27.08 -13.18 -3.54
C MET A 614 26.91 -14.60 -4.05
N ASP A 615 27.72 -14.94 -5.06
CA ASP A 615 28.19 -16.30 -5.25
C ASP A 615 28.78 -16.76 -3.92
N VAL A 616 28.33 -17.91 -3.41
CA VAL A 616 28.90 -18.55 -2.22
C VAL A 616 29.77 -19.74 -2.60
N ASN A 617 29.36 -20.53 -3.58
CA ASN A 617 29.95 -21.83 -3.90
C ASN A 617 31.18 -21.79 -4.85
N GLY A 618 31.39 -20.67 -5.55
CA GLY A 618 32.47 -20.41 -6.51
C GLY A 618 32.10 -20.62 -7.99
N ASP A 619 30.83 -20.79 -8.33
CA ASP A 619 30.36 -21.09 -9.70
C ASP A 619 30.02 -19.88 -10.58
N GLN A 620 30.21 -18.65 -10.08
CA GLN A 620 29.87 -17.36 -10.70
C GLN A 620 28.36 -17.05 -10.77
N LEU A 621 27.51 -17.78 -10.06
CA LEU A 621 26.08 -17.48 -9.92
C LEU A 621 25.78 -17.01 -8.48
N ILE A 622 24.81 -16.11 -8.30
CA ILE A 622 24.44 -15.64 -6.95
C ILE A 622 23.68 -16.73 -6.20
N ASP A 623 24.11 -17.03 -4.98
CA ASP A 623 23.49 -18.03 -4.11
C ASP A 623 22.55 -17.40 -3.09
N LEU A 624 21.52 -18.13 -2.66
CA LEU A 624 20.47 -17.63 -1.77
C LEU A 624 20.59 -18.20 -0.36
N SER A 625 20.54 -17.31 0.64
CA SER A 625 20.47 -17.66 2.07
C SER A 625 19.08 -17.44 2.63
N VAL A 626 18.56 -18.41 3.39
CA VAL A 626 17.19 -18.41 3.92
C VAL A 626 17.18 -18.77 5.41
N GLY A 627 16.59 -17.90 6.23
CA GLY A 627 16.35 -18.14 7.65
C GLY A 627 15.21 -19.14 7.88
N SER A 628 15.37 -19.97 8.91
CA SER A 628 14.40 -20.96 9.40
C SER A 628 14.48 -21.05 10.92
N PHE A 629 13.54 -21.72 11.57
CA PHE A 629 13.50 -21.87 13.03
C PHE A 629 14.53 -22.90 13.52
N GLY A 630 15.66 -22.41 14.03
CA GLY A 630 16.79 -23.24 14.46
C GLY A 630 17.71 -23.68 13.31
N ALA A 631 17.64 -23.01 12.16
CA ALA A 631 18.46 -23.33 11.00
C ALA A 631 18.62 -22.12 10.06
N ALA A 632 19.72 -22.09 9.32
CA ALA A 632 19.88 -21.28 8.12
C ALA A 632 20.16 -22.21 6.93
N VAL A 633 19.60 -21.91 5.78
CA VAL A 633 19.67 -22.75 4.57
C VAL A 633 20.35 -21.97 3.46
N LEU A 634 21.30 -22.60 2.78
CA LEU A 634 21.92 -22.11 1.56
C LEU A 634 21.39 -22.92 0.39
N LEU A 635 20.86 -22.22 -0.62
CA LEU A 635 20.37 -22.76 -1.87
C LEU A 635 21.27 -22.27 -3.00
N TRP A 636 21.61 -23.18 -3.91
CA TRP A 636 22.56 -22.92 -4.98
C TRP A 636 21.85 -22.52 -6.26
N SER A 637 22.39 -21.56 -6.99
CA SER A 637 21.91 -21.28 -8.35
C SER A 637 22.45 -22.30 -9.37
N ARG A 638 21.78 -22.44 -10.50
CA ARG A 638 22.10 -23.36 -11.60
C ARG A 638 22.17 -22.59 -12.90
N SER A 639 23.20 -22.84 -13.71
CA SER A 639 23.38 -22.15 -14.98
C SER A 639 22.19 -22.36 -15.91
N VAL A 640 21.79 -21.32 -16.65
CA VAL A 640 20.70 -21.35 -17.62
C VAL A 640 21.28 -21.56 -19.01
N VAL A 641 20.72 -22.49 -19.78
CA VAL A 641 21.16 -22.81 -21.15
C VAL A 641 19.99 -22.82 -22.13
N ARG A 642 20.28 -22.43 -23.37
CA ARG A 642 19.38 -22.56 -24.53
C ARG A 642 19.81 -23.73 -25.39
N VAL A 643 18.85 -24.37 -26.03
CA VAL A 643 19.09 -25.44 -27.01
C VAL A 643 18.66 -24.93 -28.38
N GLY A 644 19.60 -24.88 -29.33
CA GLY A 644 19.27 -24.67 -30.74
C GLY A 644 18.98 -26.01 -31.42
N ILE A 645 17.98 -26.02 -32.29
CA ILE A 645 17.60 -27.18 -33.11
C ILE A 645 17.51 -26.70 -34.56
N SER A 646 18.06 -27.45 -35.50
CA SER A 646 17.85 -27.24 -36.94
C SER A 646 17.73 -28.58 -37.68
N ILE A 647 16.98 -28.54 -38.79
CA ILE A 647 16.66 -29.72 -39.62
C ILE A 647 16.86 -29.31 -41.08
N ASN A 648 17.59 -30.10 -41.86
CA ASN A 648 17.74 -29.93 -43.30
C ASN A 648 17.37 -31.22 -44.04
N PHE A 649 16.65 -31.14 -45.16
CA PHE A 649 16.21 -32.31 -45.94
C PHE A 649 16.86 -32.36 -47.31
N GLU A 650 17.31 -33.56 -47.70
CA GLU A 650 17.91 -33.84 -49.00
C GLU A 650 17.24 -35.09 -49.63
N PRO A 651 16.53 -34.96 -50.77
CA PRO A 651 16.11 -33.70 -51.40
C PRO A 651 15.09 -32.92 -50.55
N SER A 652 14.90 -31.63 -50.83
CA SER A 652 14.01 -30.74 -50.07
C SER A 652 12.51 -30.91 -50.36
N LYS A 653 12.14 -31.73 -51.35
CA LYS A 653 10.75 -32.09 -51.71
C LYS A 653 10.66 -33.59 -52.00
N ILE A 654 9.52 -34.20 -51.69
CA ILE A 654 9.24 -35.63 -51.91
C ILE A 654 8.68 -35.84 -53.33
N ASN A 655 9.41 -36.53 -54.20
CA ASN A 655 8.88 -36.93 -55.52
C ASN A 655 8.49 -38.42 -55.51
N VAL A 656 7.21 -38.72 -55.28
CA VAL A 656 6.66 -40.09 -55.21
C VAL A 656 6.74 -40.85 -56.55
N PHE A 657 6.87 -40.12 -57.67
CA PHE A 657 7.04 -40.72 -59.00
C PHE A 657 8.49 -41.12 -59.27
N ASN A 658 9.46 -40.48 -58.62
CA ASN A 658 10.86 -40.85 -58.67
C ASN A 658 11.17 -41.88 -57.56
N LYS A 659 11.26 -43.15 -57.95
CA LYS A 659 11.59 -44.25 -57.04
C LYS A 659 13.08 -44.59 -57.21
N ASP A 660 13.90 -43.93 -56.41
CA ASP A 660 15.37 -43.94 -56.51
C ASP A 660 16.04 -45.06 -55.70
N CYS A 661 15.29 -45.77 -54.84
CA CYS A 661 15.83 -46.85 -54.02
C CYS A 661 14.85 -48.02 -53.78
N THR A 662 15.36 -49.09 -53.17
CA THR A 662 14.55 -50.27 -52.79
C THR A 662 14.66 -50.55 -51.30
N ARG A 663 13.52 -50.64 -50.60
CA ARG A 663 13.41 -50.99 -49.17
C ARG A 663 12.38 -52.11 -48.99
N GLY A 664 12.72 -53.15 -48.23
CA GLY A 664 11.82 -54.28 -47.98
C GLY A 664 11.32 -55.02 -49.24
N GLY A 665 12.05 -54.94 -50.36
CA GLY A 665 11.62 -55.49 -51.65
C GLY A 665 10.61 -54.64 -52.43
N ARG A 666 10.37 -53.38 -52.02
CA ARG A 666 9.55 -52.39 -52.74
C ARG A 666 10.41 -51.22 -53.22
N GLU A 667 10.12 -50.73 -54.42
CA GLU A 667 10.64 -49.46 -54.92
C GLU A 667 9.96 -48.31 -54.16
N VAL A 668 10.76 -47.40 -53.61
CA VAL A 668 10.33 -46.27 -52.76
C VAL A 668 11.21 -45.05 -53.04
N SER A 669 10.79 -43.87 -52.59
CA SER A 669 11.59 -42.65 -52.65
C SER A 669 12.41 -42.51 -51.36
N CYS A 670 13.75 -42.57 -51.46
CA CYS A 670 14.67 -42.39 -50.34
C CYS A 670 14.98 -40.91 -50.10
N MET A 671 15.18 -40.55 -48.84
CA MET A 671 15.46 -39.18 -48.42
C MET A 671 16.35 -39.16 -47.17
N LEU A 672 16.99 -38.02 -46.92
CA LEU A 672 17.90 -37.80 -45.80
C LEU A 672 17.46 -36.55 -45.03
N ALA A 673 17.35 -36.67 -43.70
CA ALA A 673 17.23 -35.53 -42.79
C ALA A 673 18.52 -35.38 -42.00
N THR A 674 19.13 -34.18 -42.03
CA THR A 674 20.23 -33.82 -41.14
C THR A 674 19.66 -33.02 -39.98
N VAL A 675 19.69 -33.59 -38.78
CA VAL A 675 19.22 -32.96 -37.54
C VAL A 675 20.42 -32.49 -36.75
N CYS A 676 20.52 -31.18 -36.51
CA CYS A 676 21.57 -30.58 -35.68
C CYS A 676 20.99 -30.04 -34.38
N VAL A 677 21.70 -30.28 -33.28
CA VAL A 677 21.39 -29.75 -31.95
C VAL A 677 22.64 -29.07 -31.40
N ASN A 678 22.48 -27.89 -30.82
CA ASN A 678 23.55 -27.18 -30.11
C ASN A 678 23.05 -26.58 -28.80
N VAL A 679 24.00 -26.11 -27.98
CA VAL A 679 23.70 -25.52 -26.66
C VAL A 679 24.44 -24.20 -26.55
N THR A 680 23.77 -23.15 -26.10
CA THR A 680 24.39 -21.87 -25.75
C THR A 680 24.14 -21.55 -24.28
N ALA A 681 25.16 -21.04 -23.58
CA ALA A 681 25.04 -20.66 -22.19
C ALA A 681 24.44 -19.25 -22.08
N ARG A 682 23.40 -19.09 -21.25
CA ARG A 682 22.76 -17.80 -20.98
C ARG A 682 23.34 -17.13 -19.72
N THR A 683 23.69 -17.93 -18.71
CA THR A 683 24.45 -17.49 -17.53
C THR A 683 25.78 -18.24 -17.43
N PRO A 684 26.74 -17.76 -16.62
CA PRO A 684 28.05 -18.40 -16.46
C PRO A 684 27.98 -19.90 -16.14
N MET A 685 28.91 -20.65 -16.73
CA MET A 685 29.13 -22.07 -16.47
C MET A 685 30.60 -22.30 -16.06
N THR A 686 30.83 -22.81 -14.86
CA THR A 686 32.19 -23.12 -14.38
C THR A 686 32.67 -24.49 -14.82
N ASP A 687 33.88 -24.49 -15.40
CA ASP A 687 34.54 -25.61 -16.11
C ASP A 687 33.77 -26.00 -17.41
N PRO A 688 34.37 -26.68 -18.42
CA PRO A 688 33.69 -27.01 -19.66
C PRO A 688 32.77 -28.24 -19.46
N LYS A 689 31.87 -28.13 -18.48
CA LYS A 689 30.82 -29.09 -18.17
C LYS A 689 29.94 -29.24 -19.39
N THR A 690 29.97 -30.45 -19.94
CA THR A 690 29.10 -30.83 -21.04
C THR A 690 27.65 -30.93 -20.57
N VAL A 691 26.73 -30.39 -21.36
CA VAL A 691 25.29 -30.52 -21.13
C VAL A 691 24.84 -31.85 -21.70
N ALA A 692 24.33 -32.71 -20.82
CA ALA A 692 23.74 -33.98 -21.21
C ALA A 692 22.29 -33.76 -21.63
N LEU A 693 22.04 -33.91 -22.92
CA LEU A 693 20.72 -33.81 -23.55
C LEU A 693 20.19 -35.19 -23.90
N ARG A 694 18.87 -35.31 -23.91
CA ARG A 694 18.11 -36.42 -24.46
C ARG A 694 17.24 -35.88 -25.58
N TYR A 695 17.43 -36.35 -26.81
CA TYR A 695 16.65 -35.91 -27.97
C TYR A 695 16.00 -37.09 -28.70
N SER A 696 14.84 -36.85 -29.30
CA SER A 696 14.10 -37.83 -30.10
C SER A 696 13.57 -37.16 -31.35
N PHE A 697 13.54 -37.89 -32.47
CA PHE A 697 13.02 -37.40 -33.73
C PHE A 697 12.09 -38.42 -34.38
N GLY A 698 11.14 -37.96 -35.19
CA GLY A 698 10.22 -38.83 -35.92
C GLY A 698 9.18 -38.06 -36.72
N PHE A 699 8.38 -38.78 -37.52
CA PHE A 699 7.27 -38.20 -38.26
C PHE A 699 5.99 -38.22 -37.42
N GLU A 700 5.24 -37.12 -37.40
CA GLU A 700 3.91 -37.05 -36.78
C GLU A 700 2.85 -37.65 -37.72
N GLU A 701 2.85 -38.98 -37.83
CA GLU A 701 2.02 -39.73 -38.76
C GLU A 701 1.14 -40.75 -38.02
N SER A 702 -0.17 -40.48 -37.97
CA SER A 702 -1.17 -41.26 -37.21
C SER A 702 -1.90 -42.32 -38.04
N ARG A 703 -1.59 -42.43 -39.35
CA ARG A 703 -2.15 -43.46 -40.23
C ARG A 703 -1.64 -44.87 -39.85
N TYR A 704 -2.51 -45.87 -39.98
CA TYR A 704 -2.17 -47.29 -39.76
C TYR A 704 -1.03 -47.79 -40.67
N PHE A 705 -0.93 -47.22 -41.88
CA PHE A 705 0.27 -47.31 -42.70
C PHE A 705 0.86 -45.89 -42.82
N PRO A 706 1.97 -45.58 -42.14
CA PRO A 706 2.58 -44.27 -42.21
C PRO A 706 3.14 -43.99 -43.61
N ARG A 707 3.07 -42.72 -44.04
CA ARG A 707 3.52 -42.30 -45.36
C ARG A 707 5.04 -42.33 -45.51
N ALA A 708 5.77 -41.97 -44.44
CA ALA A 708 7.21 -42.10 -44.36
C ALA A 708 7.63 -42.96 -43.16
N VAL A 709 8.73 -43.67 -43.33
CA VAL A 709 9.29 -44.60 -42.33
C VAL A 709 10.80 -44.38 -42.26
N LEU A 710 11.33 -44.28 -41.04
CA LEU A 710 12.77 -44.20 -40.81
C LEU A 710 13.44 -45.53 -41.22
N ASP A 711 14.60 -45.47 -41.89
CA ASP A 711 15.32 -46.69 -42.31
C ASP A 711 16.00 -47.43 -41.14
N SER A 712 16.11 -46.77 -39.98
CA SER A 712 16.66 -47.31 -38.74
C SER A 712 15.79 -48.45 -38.19
N THR A 713 16.42 -49.59 -37.87
CA THR A 713 15.76 -50.69 -37.14
C THR A 713 15.65 -50.44 -35.63
N GLU A 714 16.31 -49.40 -35.12
CA GLU A 714 16.05 -48.86 -33.79
C GLU A 714 14.82 -47.95 -33.87
N ASP A 715 13.83 -48.21 -33.01
CA ASP A 715 12.64 -47.36 -32.76
C ASP A 715 13.01 -45.87 -32.60
N PRO A 716 12.05 -44.92 -32.59
CA PRO A 716 12.29 -43.52 -32.21
C PRO A 716 12.54 -43.39 -30.68
N GLN A 717 13.46 -44.18 -30.15
CA GLN A 717 13.93 -44.10 -28.77
C GLN A 717 14.75 -42.82 -28.59
N PRO A 718 14.59 -42.12 -27.45
CA PRO A 718 15.40 -40.95 -27.16
C PRO A 718 16.89 -41.29 -27.09
N ARG A 719 17.71 -40.52 -27.80
CA ARG A 719 19.16 -40.62 -27.84
C ARG A 719 19.78 -39.66 -26.84
N ASP A 720 20.72 -40.17 -26.05
CA ASP A 720 21.48 -39.37 -25.09
C ASP A 720 22.75 -38.84 -25.75
N VAL A 721 22.94 -37.52 -25.70
CA VAL A 721 24.09 -36.82 -26.28
C VAL A 721 24.65 -35.85 -25.25
N THR A 722 25.96 -35.59 -25.31
CA THR A 722 26.68 -34.82 -24.29
C THR A 722 27.51 -33.76 -24.98
N LEU A 723 27.01 -32.51 -24.99
CA LEU A 723 27.52 -31.41 -25.81
C LEU A 723 28.27 -30.39 -24.97
N ARG A 724 29.28 -29.72 -25.54
CA ARG A 724 29.81 -28.50 -24.93
C ARG A 724 28.97 -27.30 -25.39
N PRO A 725 28.86 -26.23 -24.58
CA PRO A 725 28.38 -24.95 -25.07
C PRO A 725 29.12 -24.56 -26.35
N ASP A 726 28.40 -23.94 -27.29
CA ASP A 726 28.88 -23.47 -28.59
C ASP A 726 29.47 -24.57 -29.50
N SER A 727 29.08 -25.84 -29.27
CA SER A 727 29.37 -26.96 -30.17
C SER A 727 28.11 -27.53 -30.80
N ASP A 728 28.11 -27.64 -32.13
CA ASP A 728 27.06 -28.29 -32.90
C ASP A 728 27.27 -29.81 -32.95
N TYR A 729 26.19 -30.57 -32.75
CA TYR A 729 26.14 -32.00 -33.01
C TYR A 729 25.06 -32.28 -34.04
N CYS A 730 25.47 -32.79 -35.20
CA CYS A 730 24.58 -33.12 -36.30
C CYS A 730 24.53 -34.64 -36.51
N GLN A 731 23.33 -35.17 -36.69
CA GLN A 731 23.09 -36.56 -37.07
C GLN A 731 22.32 -36.62 -38.38
N GLN A 732 22.81 -37.43 -39.32
CA GLN A 732 22.06 -37.82 -40.52
C GLN A 732 21.08 -38.96 -40.19
N VAL A 733 19.88 -38.86 -40.77
CA VAL A 733 18.74 -39.77 -40.56
C VAL A 733 18.15 -40.11 -41.92
N SER A 734 18.38 -41.34 -42.39
CA SER A 734 17.77 -41.84 -43.63
C SER A 734 16.34 -42.32 -43.38
N PHE A 735 15.46 -42.01 -44.32
CA PHE A 735 14.06 -42.45 -44.32
C PHE A 735 13.58 -42.66 -45.76
N HIS A 736 12.46 -43.35 -45.91
CA HIS A 736 11.83 -43.54 -47.21
C HIS A 736 10.34 -43.21 -47.15
N VAL A 737 9.79 -42.78 -48.28
CA VAL A 737 8.36 -42.49 -48.45
C VAL A 737 7.72 -43.60 -49.28
N HIS A 738 6.60 -44.14 -48.79
CA HIS A 738 5.80 -45.12 -49.49
C HIS A 738 4.96 -44.48 -50.61
N GLU A 739 4.50 -45.30 -51.55
CA GLU A 739 3.54 -44.88 -52.56
C GLU A 739 2.20 -44.54 -51.91
N VAL A 740 1.80 -43.26 -51.99
CA VAL A 740 0.69 -42.69 -51.23
C VAL A 740 -0.21 -41.85 -52.14
N THR A 741 -1.53 -41.95 -51.94
CA THR A 741 -2.53 -41.12 -52.65
C THR A 741 -2.70 -39.73 -52.03
N ASP A 742 -2.11 -39.49 -50.85
CA ASP A 742 -2.15 -38.22 -50.12
C ASP A 742 -0.77 -37.56 -50.18
N TYR A 743 -0.47 -37.04 -51.37
CA TYR A 743 0.66 -36.17 -51.71
C TYR A 743 0.29 -34.68 -51.56
N THR A 744 -0.80 -34.36 -50.85
CA THR A 744 -1.30 -32.99 -50.69
C THR A 744 -0.88 -32.35 -49.38
N ARG A 745 -0.82 -33.12 -48.29
CA ARG A 745 -0.33 -32.63 -47.00
C ARG A 745 1.17 -32.92 -46.84
N PRO A 746 2.00 -31.97 -46.38
CA PRO A 746 3.42 -32.26 -46.11
C PRO A 746 3.59 -33.37 -45.06
N LEU A 747 4.82 -33.86 -44.94
CA LEU A 747 5.25 -34.72 -43.84
C LEU A 747 5.86 -33.86 -42.74
N THR A 748 5.22 -33.80 -41.57
CA THR A 748 5.75 -33.11 -40.39
C THR A 748 6.77 -34.00 -39.70
N PHE A 749 8.02 -33.55 -39.64
CA PHE A 749 9.10 -34.17 -38.89
C PHE A 749 9.37 -33.36 -37.63
N THR A 750 9.29 -34.01 -36.48
CA THR A 750 9.39 -33.36 -35.17
C THR A 750 10.65 -33.80 -34.47
N VAL A 751 11.42 -32.85 -33.96
CA VAL A 751 12.57 -33.07 -33.07
C VAL A 751 12.21 -32.49 -31.71
N ASN A 752 12.28 -33.33 -30.66
CA ASN A 752 12.11 -32.93 -29.27
C ASN A 752 13.43 -33.10 -28.54
N VAL A 753 13.82 -32.12 -27.72
CA VAL A 753 15.05 -32.13 -26.91
C VAL A 753 14.72 -31.78 -25.46
N GLY A 754 15.35 -32.47 -24.51
CA GLY A 754 15.34 -32.11 -23.10
C GLY A 754 16.69 -32.39 -22.44
N LEU A 755 16.83 -32.02 -21.17
CA LEU A 755 17.97 -32.44 -20.36
C LEU A 755 17.83 -33.93 -20.01
N GLN A 756 18.94 -34.67 -20.02
CA GLN A 756 18.96 -36.10 -19.66
C GLN A 756 18.62 -36.29 -18.16
N ASN A 757 19.11 -35.39 -17.30
CA ASN A 757 18.71 -35.26 -15.90
C ASN A 757 18.23 -33.82 -15.65
N THR A 758 17.08 -33.64 -14.99
CA THR A 758 16.56 -32.31 -14.63
C THR A 758 16.97 -31.88 -13.22
N ASP A 759 17.34 -32.82 -12.36
CA ASP A 759 17.70 -32.58 -10.96
C ASP A 759 19.22 -32.27 -10.79
N GLU A 760 20.02 -32.38 -11.85
CA GLU A 760 21.48 -32.11 -11.88
C GLU A 760 21.87 -31.25 -13.09
N GLY A 761 23.02 -30.55 -13.01
CA GLY A 761 23.55 -29.74 -14.13
C GLY A 761 22.80 -28.42 -14.37
N PRO A 762 22.92 -27.81 -15.55
CA PRO A 762 22.22 -26.58 -15.89
C PRO A 762 20.70 -26.80 -16.01
N VAL A 763 19.95 -25.72 -16.20
CA VAL A 763 18.52 -25.72 -16.49
C VAL A 763 18.23 -25.06 -17.83
N LEU A 764 17.11 -25.44 -18.46
CA LEU A 764 16.70 -24.84 -19.73
C LEU A 764 16.12 -23.44 -19.48
N ASP A 765 16.34 -22.53 -20.42
CA ASP A 765 15.80 -21.17 -20.38
C ASP A 765 14.26 -21.15 -20.42
N ASP A 766 13.62 -20.38 -19.53
CA ASP A 766 12.16 -20.39 -19.39
C ASP A 766 11.48 -19.74 -20.60
N GLY A 767 10.59 -20.49 -21.25
CA GLY A 767 9.93 -20.08 -22.49
C GLY A 767 10.76 -20.29 -23.77
N TRP A 768 12.00 -20.77 -23.68
CA TRP A 768 12.77 -21.14 -24.88
C TRP A 768 12.24 -22.46 -25.49
N PRO A 769 12.08 -22.55 -26.83
CA PRO A 769 11.55 -23.75 -27.47
C PRO A 769 12.48 -24.96 -27.29
N THR A 770 11.89 -26.08 -26.89
CA THR A 770 12.56 -27.38 -26.69
C THR A 770 12.16 -28.42 -27.74
N SER A 771 11.33 -28.01 -28.71
CA SER A 771 10.91 -28.82 -29.84
C SER A 771 10.90 -27.98 -31.11
N LEU A 772 11.18 -28.62 -32.24
CA LEU A 772 11.08 -28.04 -33.57
C LEU A 772 10.28 -29.00 -34.46
N GLN A 773 9.19 -28.50 -35.03
CA GLN A 773 8.46 -29.15 -36.11
C GLN A 773 8.94 -28.55 -37.45
N SER A 774 9.22 -29.40 -38.43
CA SER A 774 9.61 -28.99 -39.77
C SER A 774 8.78 -29.76 -40.80
N GLU A 775 8.26 -29.06 -41.80
CA GLU A 775 7.38 -29.63 -42.83
C GLU A 775 8.16 -29.95 -44.10
N LEU A 776 7.98 -31.17 -44.59
CA LEU A 776 8.59 -31.67 -45.82
C LEU A 776 7.51 -31.83 -46.90
N PRO A 777 7.46 -30.96 -47.93
CA PRO A 777 6.40 -30.97 -48.94
C PRO A 777 6.63 -32.00 -50.05
N PHE A 778 5.56 -32.31 -50.80
CA PHE A 778 5.59 -33.16 -51.99
C PHE A 778 5.83 -32.35 -53.27
N TRP A 779 6.42 -32.97 -54.30
CA TRP A 779 6.63 -32.38 -55.62
C TRP A 779 5.32 -32.29 -56.42
N ASN A 780 5.22 -31.25 -57.25
CA ASN A 780 3.95 -30.64 -57.62
C ASN A 780 3.67 -30.48 -59.13
N GLY A 781 4.46 -31.07 -60.02
CA GLY A 781 4.08 -31.24 -61.43
C GLY A 781 3.85 -29.95 -62.23
N CYS A 782 4.71 -28.95 -62.03
CA CYS A 782 4.94 -27.91 -63.05
C CYS A 782 5.74 -28.53 -64.24
N ASP A 783 5.86 -27.81 -65.36
CA ASP A 783 6.72 -28.23 -66.49
C ASP A 783 8.21 -28.32 -66.09
N ASP A 784 9.06 -28.86 -66.97
CA ASP A 784 10.47 -29.25 -66.73
C ASP A 784 11.39 -28.17 -66.10
N ASP A 785 10.98 -26.91 -66.09
CA ASP A 785 11.69 -25.78 -65.47
C ASP A 785 11.34 -25.57 -63.96
N ASP A 786 10.51 -26.45 -63.37
CA ASP A 786 10.16 -26.53 -61.93
C ASP A 786 9.41 -25.28 -61.35
N GLN A 787 8.94 -24.37 -62.20
CA GLN A 787 8.32 -23.09 -61.82
C GLN A 787 6.93 -22.89 -62.46
N CYS A 788 5.85 -22.95 -61.66
CA CYS A 788 4.48 -22.68 -62.12
C CYS A 788 4.18 -21.17 -62.17
N VAL A 789 3.37 -20.71 -63.14
CA VAL A 789 3.00 -19.30 -63.34
C VAL A 789 1.47 -19.06 -63.15
N PRO A 790 1.02 -18.75 -61.92
CA PRO A 790 -0.38 -18.43 -61.63
C PRO A 790 -0.77 -16.98 -62.02
N ASN A 791 -2.07 -16.68 -61.94
CA ASN A 791 -2.60 -15.32 -62.09
C ASN A 791 -3.83 -15.09 -61.15
N LEU A 792 -3.61 -14.55 -59.95
CA LEU A 792 -4.57 -14.54 -58.83
C LEU A 792 -5.28 -13.21 -58.59
N VAL A 793 -6.46 -13.04 -59.19
CA VAL A 793 -7.23 -11.78 -59.13
C VAL A 793 -8.10 -11.69 -57.87
N LEU A 794 -7.94 -10.63 -57.06
CA LEU A 794 -8.75 -10.39 -55.85
C LEU A 794 -9.56 -9.09 -55.90
N GLN A 795 -10.86 -9.19 -55.61
CA GLN A 795 -11.80 -8.05 -55.58
C GLN A 795 -12.64 -8.08 -54.31
N SER A 796 -12.70 -6.97 -53.55
CA SER A 796 -13.51 -6.91 -52.32
C SER A 796 -14.26 -5.59 -52.12
N SER A 797 -15.28 -5.61 -51.25
CA SER A 797 -16.06 -4.42 -50.88
C SER A 797 -16.66 -4.53 -49.47
N SER A 798 -16.75 -3.40 -48.75
CA SER A 798 -17.29 -3.34 -47.37
C SER A 798 -18.75 -2.90 -47.31
N ASP A 799 -19.47 -3.35 -46.29
CA ASP A 799 -20.87 -2.99 -45.99
C ASP A 799 -21.03 -1.70 -45.15
N LEU A 800 -19.95 -0.93 -44.97
CA LEU A 800 -19.96 0.31 -44.19
C LEU A 800 -20.74 1.41 -44.92
N LEU A 801 -21.64 2.07 -44.20
CA LEU A 801 -22.53 3.08 -44.78
C LEU A 801 -21.77 4.34 -45.16
N ASP A 802 -21.97 4.81 -46.38
CA ASP A 802 -21.57 6.16 -46.77
C ASP A 802 -22.52 7.23 -46.18
N ARG A 803 -22.09 8.49 -46.24
CA ARG A 803 -22.83 9.63 -45.70
C ARG A 803 -24.21 9.84 -46.33
N ARG A 804 -24.43 9.42 -47.58
CA ARG A 804 -25.74 9.50 -48.25
C ARG A 804 -26.66 8.38 -47.78
N GLN A 805 -26.14 7.17 -47.67
CA GLN A 805 -26.87 5.99 -47.18
C GLN A 805 -27.31 6.19 -45.71
N PHE A 806 -26.42 6.71 -44.86
CA PHE A 806 -26.72 6.98 -43.45
C PHE A 806 -27.77 8.09 -43.26
N CYS A 807 -27.60 9.23 -43.95
CA CYS A 807 -28.50 10.39 -43.86
C CYS A 807 -29.81 10.22 -44.65
N GLY A 808 -30.02 9.10 -45.36
CA GLY A 808 -31.22 8.83 -46.15
C GLY A 808 -32.50 8.56 -45.34
N ARG A 809 -32.41 8.46 -44.00
CA ARG A 809 -33.56 8.28 -43.09
C ARG A 809 -34.01 9.63 -42.52
N CYS A 810 -35.31 9.93 -42.60
CA CYS A 810 -35.88 11.23 -42.18
C CYS A 810 -35.50 11.62 -40.74
N GLU A 811 -35.48 10.67 -39.81
CA GLU A 811 -35.14 10.88 -38.39
C GLU A 811 -33.73 11.42 -38.16
N ARG A 812 -32.80 11.15 -39.08
CA ARG A 812 -31.38 11.55 -38.99
C ARG A 812 -31.08 12.86 -39.73
N SER A 813 -32.08 13.45 -40.40
CA SER A 813 -31.89 14.63 -41.25
C SER A 813 -31.41 15.88 -40.48
N SER A 814 -31.74 15.99 -39.20
CA SER A 814 -31.33 17.07 -38.29
C SER A 814 -29.99 16.84 -37.59
N TRP A 815 -29.37 15.67 -37.74
CA TRP A 815 -28.14 15.33 -37.01
C TRP A 815 -26.92 16.05 -37.60
N PRO A 816 -25.89 16.39 -36.80
CA PRO A 816 -24.71 17.15 -37.24
C PRO A 816 -24.06 16.65 -38.56
N PRO A 817 -23.80 15.34 -38.77
CA PRO A 817 -23.24 14.87 -40.04
C PRO A 817 -24.20 15.02 -41.24
N CYS A 818 -25.50 15.23 -41.05
CA CYS A 818 -26.49 15.33 -42.11
C CYS A 818 -26.87 16.79 -42.46
N VAL A 819 -26.74 17.74 -41.52
CA VAL A 819 -27.09 19.16 -41.72
C VAL A 819 -26.15 19.87 -42.71
N HIS A 820 -24.85 19.56 -42.71
CA HIS A 820 -23.85 20.20 -43.57
C HIS A 820 -23.59 19.46 -44.90
N GLN A 821 -24.59 19.40 -45.78
CA GLN A 821 -24.46 18.77 -47.12
C GLN A 821 -23.58 19.52 -48.14
N ARG A 822 -23.04 20.70 -47.82
CA ARG A 822 -22.39 21.59 -48.82
C ARG A 822 -20.90 21.33 -49.09
N THR A 823 -20.22 20.48 -48.33
CA THR A 823 -18.80 20.15 -48.54
C THR A 823 -18.63 18.72 -49.07
N ARG A 824 -17.94 18.57 -50.22
CA ARG A 824 -17.63 17.27 -50.84
C ARG A 824 -16.45 16.57 -50.16
N THR A 825 -16.58 16.20 -48.87
CA THR A 825 -15.66 15.23 -48.23
C THR A 825 -16.03 13.81 -48.67
N SER A 826 -15.68 13.46 -49.91
CA SER A 826 -15.94 12.14 -50.48
C SER A 826 -14.97 11.09 -49.94
N GLY A 827 -15.31 10.44 -48.83
CA GLY A 827 -14.53 9.33 -48.27
C GLY A 827 -14.96 8.84 -46.89
N GLU A 828 -15.66 9.67 -46.10
CA GLU A 828 -16.11 9.30 -44.75
C GLU A 828 -17.19 8.19 -44.78
N ARG A 829 -17.08 7.24 -43.84
CA ARG A 829 -18.08 6.21 -43.51
C ARG A 829 -18.61 6.45 -42.11
N LEU A 830 -19.89 6.13 -41.89
CA LEU A 830 -20.57 6.35 -40.61
C LEU A 830 -20.89 5.01 -39.93
N VAL A 831 -20.50 4.90 -38.66
CA VAL A 831 -20.70 3.72 -37.81
C VAL A 831 -21.78 4.02 -36.78
N GLU A 832 -22.87 3.26 -36.81
CA GLU A 832 -24.00 3.38 -35.88
C GLU A 832 -23.61 2.87 -34.47
N ALA A 833 -24.15 3.49 -33.41
CA ALA A 833 -23.68 3.26 -32.03
C ALA A 833 -23.82 1.81 -31.53
N GLY A 834 -24.77 1.06 -32.10
CA GLY A 834 -25.00 -0.36 -31.83
C GLY A 834 -24.33 -1.33 -32.82
N ARG A 835 -23.60 -0.84 -33.83
CA ARG A 835 -23.02 -1.68 -34.89
C ARG A 835 -21.75 -2.39 -34.41
N ARG A 836 -21.86 -3.70 -34.19
CA ARG A 836 -20.75 -4.54 -33.70
C ARG A 836 -19.85 -5.12 -34.79
N LYS A 837 -20.32 -5.21 -36.04
CA LYS A 837 -19.65 -5.91 -37.14
C LYS A 837 -19.44 -5.05 -38.40
N VAL A 838 -18.36 -5.36 -39.11
CA VAL A 838 -18.08 -4.97 -40.50
C VAL A 838 -18.04 -6.24 -41.33
N LEU A 839 -18.72 -6.23 -42.47
CA LEU A 839 -18.75 -7.35 -43.41
C LEU A 839 -18.01 -6.94 -44.69
N VAL A 840 -17.08 -7.78 -45.15
CA VAL A 840 -16.37 -7.58 -46.42
C VAL A 840 -16.72 -8.73 -47.35
N GLU A 841 -17.28 -8.42 -48.52
CA GLU A 841 -17.61 -9.39 -49.55
C GLU A 841 -16.48 -9.45 -50.58
N THR A 842 -15.95 -10.65 -50.83
CA THR A 842 -14.73 -10.87 -51.61
C THR A 842 -14.93 -11.94 -52.68
N ARG A 843 -14.31 -11.73 -53.85
CA ARG A 843 -14.11 -12.69 -54.94
C ARG A 843 -12.61 -12.91 -55.11
N LEU A 844 -12.21 -14.18 -55.26
CA LEU A 844 -10.87 -14.60 -55.65
C LEU A 844 -10.97 -15.54 -56.85
N GLU A 845 -10.08 -15.37 -57.82
CA GLU A 845 -10.08 -16.13 -59.07
C GLU A 845 -8.64 -16.42 -59.53
N ASN A 846 -8.35 -17.66 -59.93
CA ASN A 846 -7.10 -17.99 -60.60
C ASN A 846 -7.32 -18.05 -62.11
N GLN A 847 -6.71 -17.14 -62.87
CA GLN A 847 -6.80 -17.06 -64.33
C GLN A 847 -5.62 -17.71 -65.07
N GLY A 848 -4.58 -18.15 -64.34
CA GLY A 848 -3.34 -18.72 -64.88
C GLY A 848 -3.23 -20.23 -64.68
N GLU A 849 -2.01 -20.72 -64.49
CA GLU A 849 -1.73 -22.13 -64.20
C GLU A 849 -2.12 -22.52 -62.76
N ASN A 850 -1.89 -23.77 -62.35
CA ASN A 850 -2.21 -24.21 -60.98
C ASN A 850 -1.38 -23.42 -59.96
N SER A 851 -2.07 -22.73 -59.05
CA SER A 851 -1.46 -21.93 -58.00
C SER A 851 -1.22 -22.80 -56.77
N TYR A 852 0.04 -23.01 -56.39
CA TYR A 852 0.44 -23.85 -55.26
C TYR A 852 0.60 -23.03 -53.99
N GLY A 853 0.21 -23.61 -52.85
CA GLY A 853 0.33 -22.90 -51.57
C GLY A 853 -0.49 -21.60 -51.53
N THR A 854 -1.63 -21.55 -52.22
CA THR A 854 -2.46 -20.34 -52.32
C THR A 854 -2.88 -19.86 -50.93
N ILE A 855 -2.29 -18.76 -50.50
CA ILE A 855 -2.47 -18.16 -49.19
C ILE A 855 -3.20 -16.83 -49.34
N LEU A 856 -4.32 -16.69 -48.66
CA LEU A 856 -4.99 -15.43 -48.39
C LEU A 856 -4.46 -14.86 -47.07
N ASN A 857 -3.64 -13.82 -47.17
CA ASN A 857 -3.23 -13.00 -46.04
C ASN A 857 -4.24 -11.86 -45.85
N ILE A 858 -4.91 -11.88 -44.71
CA ILE A 858 -5.86 -10.87 -44.24
C ILE A 858 -5.12 -10.03 -43.19
N THR A 859 -4.95 -8.75 -43.44
CA THR A 859 -4.45 -7.81 -42.43
C THR A 859 -5.51 -6.74 -42.16
N HIS A 860 -5.69 -6.35 -40.90
CA HIS A 860 -6.70 -5.38 -40.51
C HIS A 860 -6.20 -4.41 -39.46
N SER A 861 -6.79 -3.21 -39.41
CA SER A 861 -6.47 -2.20 -38.41
C SER A 861 -6.83 -2.66 -36.99
N PRO A 862 -6.09 -2.20 -35.95
CA PRO A 862 -6.28 -2.61 -34.55
C PRO A 862 -7.66 -2.39 -33.93
N ASN A 863 -8.52 -1.55 -34.52
CA ASN A 863 -9.90 -1.36 -34.10
C ASN A 863 -10.87 -2.45 -34.62
N LEU A 864 -10.37 -3.42 -35.38
CA LEU A 864 -11.10 -4.61 -35.81
C LEU A 864 -10.47 -5.89 -35.22
N GLN A 865 -11.30 -6.91 -35.07
CA GLN A 865 -10.94 -8.28 -34.76
C GLN A 865 -11.57 -9.19 -35.80
N PHE A 866 -10.78 -10.03 -36.47
CA PHE A 866 -11.32 -11.05 -37.39
C PHE A 866 -12.19 -12.07 -36.64
N SER A 867 -13.46 -12.22 -37.05
CA SER A 867 -14.45 -13.09 -36.41
C SER A 867 -14.64 -14.41 -37.18
N SER A 868 -14.84 -14.36 -38.50
CA SER A 868 -15.05 -15.56 -39.32
C SER A 868 -14.94 -15.30 -40.82
N LEU A 869 -14.84 -16.39 -41.60
CA LEU A 869 -14.98 -16.41 -43.05
C LEU A 869 -16.12 -17.36 -43.42
N VAL A 870 -17.02 -16.91 -44.30
CA VAL A 870 -18.22 -17.68 -44.73
C VAL A 870 -18.25 -17.76 -46.25
N LEU A 871 -18.23 -18.98 -46.80
CA LEU A 871 -18.38 -19.23 -48.25
C LEU A 871 -19.82 -18.93 -48.70
N LYS A 872 -19.97 -18.23 -49.83
CA LYS A 872 -21.29 -17.77 -50.34
C LYS A 872 -21.96 -18.70 -51.34
N ALA A 873 -21.28 -19.76 -51.80
CA ALA A 873 -21.82 -20.75 -52.72
C ALA A 873 -21.18 -22.13 -52.45
N PRO A 874 -21.84 -23.24 -52.80
CA PRO A 874 -21.19 -24.55 -52.84
C PRO A 874 -20.18 -24.56 -53.99
N SER A 875 -18.91 -24.49 -53.65
CA SER A 875 -17.77 -24.64 -54.56
C SER A 875 -16.89 -25.78 -54.05
N ASP A 876 -16.20 -26.50 -54.94
CA ASP A 876 -15.24 -27.55 -54.58
C ASP A 876 -13.93 -26.99 -53.95
N ILE A 877 -13.97 -25.75 -53.47
CA ILE A 877 -12.87 -24.95 -52.94
C ILE A 877 -13.10 -24.77 -51.44
N SER A 878 -12.20 -25.34 -50.63
CA SER A 878 -12.14 -25.05 -49.18
C SER A 878 -11.30 -23.78 -48.93
N ILE A 879 -11.62 -23.07 -47.86
CA ILE A 879 -10.74 -22.04 -47.30
C ILE A 879 -10.58 -22.33 -45.81
N GLU A 880 -9.36 -22.62 -45.38
CA GLU A 880 -9.03 -23.01 -44.00
C GLU A 880 -8.07 -21.97 -43.41
N CYS A 881 -8.56 -21.21 -42.43
CA CYS A 881 -7.77 -20.20 -41.72
C CYS A 881 -7.03 -20.83 -40.55
N LEU A 882 -5.74 -20.51 -40.41
CA LEU A 882 -4.92 -21.00 -39.29
C LEU A 882 -5.38 -20.36 -37.97
N ASN A 883 -5.43 -21.19 -36.93
CA ASN A 883 -5.70 -20.77 -35.55
C ASN A 883 -4.47 -20.06 -34.95
N SER A 884 -4.20 -18.83 -35.40
CA SER A 884 -3.42 -17.85 -34.62
C SER A 884 -4.25 -17.32 -33.44
N ASP A 885 -3.57 -16.69 -32.48
CA ASP A 885 -4.22 -16.01 -31.34
C ASP A 885 -5.28 -15.00 -31.81
N ASP A 886 -6.39 -14.91 -31.08
CA ASP A 886 -7.53 -14.03 -31.38
C ASP A 886 -7.20 -12.53 -31.35
N THR A 887 -5.99 -12.16 -30.92
CA THR A 887 -5.47 -10.78 -30.87
C THR A 887 -4.58 -10.44 -32.08
N SER A 888 -4.31 -11.39 -32.98
CA SER A 888 -3.48 -11.16 -34.16
C SER A 888 -4.15 -10.21 -35.16
N LEU A 889 -3.42 -9.17 -35.58
CA LEU A 889 -3.83 -8.23 -36.64
C LEU A 889 -3.67 -8.80 -38.05
N TYR A 890 -3.06 -9.97 -38.16
CA TYR A 890 -2.92 -10.75 -39.39
C TYR A 890 -3.57 -12.13 -39.22
N ARG A 891 -4.23 -12.60 -40.26
CA ARG A 891 -4.77 -13.95 -40.40
C ARG A 891 -4.34 -14.51 -41.74
N THR A 892 -3.88 -15.76 -41.73
CA THR A 892 -3.40 -16.47 -42.92
C THR A 892 -4.34 -17.64 -43.15
N CYS A 893 -4.92 -17.71 -44.34
CA CYS A 893 -5.88 -18.74 -44.72
C CYS A 893 -5.43 -19.46 -45.99
N ASN A 894 -5.37 -20.79 -45.93
CA ASN A 894 -5.07 -21.63 -47.08
C ASN A 894 -6.32 -21.74 -47.96
N VAL A 895 -6.17 -21.44 -49.25
CA VAL A 895 -7.24 -21.53 -50.25
C VAL A 895 -7.00 -22.77 -51.11
N SER A 896 -7.90 -23.75 -51.02
CA SER A 896 -7.83 -24.99 -51.80
C SER A 896 -6.51 -25.76 -51.64
N ALA A 897 -6.05 -25.99 -50.40
CA ALA A 897 -4.81 -26.72 -50.17
C ALA A 897 -4.83 -28.12 -50.86
N PRO A 898 -3.81 -28.48 -51.67
CA PRO A 898 -2.50 -27.82 -51.81
C PRO A 898 -2.38 -26.89 -53.04
N PHE A 899 -3.38 -26.85 -53.93
CA PHE A 899 -3.40 -25.95 -55.07
C PHE A 899 -4.79 -25.47 -55.45
N LEU A 900 -4.87 -24.18 -55.83
CA LEU A 900 -6.03 -23.60 -56.49
C LEU A 900 -5.89 -23.83 -58.00
N ARG A 901 -6.80 -24.65 -58.55
CA ARG A 901 -6.81 -25.02 -59.98
C ARG A 901 -6.84 -23.81 -60.90
N SER A 902 -6.24 -23.96 -62.09
CA SER A 902 -6.47 -23.05 -63.21
C SER A 902 -7.98 -22.82 -63.45
N HIS A 903 -8.36 -21.55 -63.68
CA HIS A 903 -9.73 -21.07 -63.89
C HIS A 903 -10.72 -21.29 -62.72
N ALA A 904 -10.23 -21.58 -61.51
CA ALA A 904 -11.06 -21.68 -60.31
C ALA A 904 -11.48 -20.29 -59.79
N GLN A 905 -12.71 -20.17 -59.30
CA GLN A 905 -13.27 -18.94 -58.72
C GLN A 905 -14.04 -19.23 -57.42
N VAL A 906 -13.89 -18.36 -56.42
CA VAL A 906 -14.53 -18.50 -55.11
C VAL A 906 -15.08 -17.16 -54.59
N TYR A 907 -16.25 -17.21 -53.96
CA TYR A 907 -16.91 -16.06 -53.35
C TYR A 907 -17.10 -16.29 -51.86
N PHE A 908 -16.61 -15.37 -51.03
CA PHE A 908 -16.67 -15.46 -49.58
C PHE A 908 -16.95 -14.12 -48.91
N ARG A 909 -17.44 -14.18 -47.68
CA ARG A 909 -17.64 -13.03 -46.79
C ARG A 909 -16.70 -13.15 -45.60
N LEU A 910 -15.99 -12.07 -45.30
CA LEU A 910 -15.22 -11.91 -44.07
C LEU A 910 -16.08 -11.14 -43.07
N GLU A 911 -16.13 -11.61 -41.82
CA GLU A 911 -16.75 -10.89 -40.71
C GLU A 911 -15.67 -10.38 -39.76
N PHE A 912 -15.71 -9.09 -39.47
CA PHE A 912 -14.87 -8.46 -38.45
C PHE A 912 -15.75 -7.85 -37.35
N GLU A 913 -15.39 -8.05 -36.09
CA GLU A 913 -15.99 -7.34 -34.96
C GLU A 913 -15.18 -6.08 -34.62
N PHE A 914 -15.85 -5.02 -34.19
CA PHE A 914 -15.16 -3.83 -33.67
C PHE A 914 -14.57 -4.12 -32.28
N SER A 915 -13.31 -3.72 -32.09
CA SER A 915 -12.63 -3.80 -30.81
C SER A 915 -13.31 -2.91 -29.77
N ARG A 916 -13.46 -3.42 -28.54
CA ARG A 916 -14.00 -2.66 -27.39
C ARG A 916 -12.94 -1.84 -26.66
N SER A 917 -11.66 -2.10 -26.91
CA SER A 917 -10.53 -1.46 -26.23
C SER A 917 -9.68 -0.57 -27.14
N VAL A 918 -9.76 -0.75 -28.47
CA VAL A 918 -8.96 -0.02 -29.44
C VAL A 918 -9.87 0.74 -30.41
N PHE A 919 -9.72 2.05 -30.44
CA PHE A 919 -10.61 2.96 -31.15
C PHE A 919 -9.79 3.85 -32.11
N LEU A 920 -10.05 3.75 -33.41
CA LEU A 920 -9.32 4.47 -34.46
C LEU A 920 -10.30 5.20 -35.39
N ASN A 921 -9.90 6.36 -35.89
CA ASN A 921 -10.70 7.19 -36.81
C ASN A 921 -10.67 6.70 -38.27
N TYR A 922 -10.14 5.51 -38.52
CA TYR A 922 -10.12 4.84 -39.81
C TYR A 922 -10.29 3.34 -39.64
N VAL A 923 -10.61 2.66 -40.73
CA VAL A 923 -10.45 1.22 -40.87
C VAL A 923 -9.61 0.95 -42.10
N GLN A 924 -8.69 -0.01 -41.97
CA GLN A 924 -7.88 -0.53 -43.05
C GLN A 924 -8.02 -2.04 -43.04
N ILE A 925 -8.40 -2.64 -44.17
CA ILE A 925 -8.44 -4.09 -44.36
C ILE A 925 -7.72 -4.35 -45.68
N THR A 926 -6.55 -4.99 -45.61
CA THR A 926 -5.74 -5.32 -46.79
C THR A 926 -5.75 -6.83 -46.95
N LEU A 927 -6.34 -7.27 -48.06
CA LEU A 927 -6.40 -8.65 -48.50
C LEU A 927 -5.31 -8.83 -49.55
N LYS A 928 -4.34 -9.70 -49.27
CA LYS A 928 -3.27 -10.06 -50.22
C LYS A 928 -3.31 -11.56 -50.44
N VAL A 929 -3.41 -11.99 -51.69
CA VAL A 929 -3.18 -13.39 -52.05
C VAL A 929 -1.75 -13.57 -52.55
N SER A 930 -1.15 -14.70 -52.19
CA SER A 930 0.16 -15.13 -52.66
C SER A 930 0.14 -16.64 -52.90
N SER A 931 1.12 -17.11 -53.67
CA SER A 931 1.34 -18.52 -53.95
C SER A 931 2.85 -18.77 -54.10
N ASP A 932 3.24 -20.04 -54.16
CA ASP A 932 4.66 -20.45 -54.26
C ASP A 932 5.25 -20.30 -55.68
N GLY A 933 4.43 -19.88 -56.66
CA GLY A 933 4.82 -19.66 -58.06
C GLY A 933 5.17 -18.20 -58.38
N GLU A 934 5.74 -17.96 -59.56
CA GLU A 934 5.98 -16.59 -60.04
C GLU A 934 4.71 -16.03 -60.69
N GLU A 935 4.06 -15.10 -59.99
CA GLU A 935 2.76 -14.54 -60.38
C GLU A 935 2.86 -13.69 -61.66
N MET A 936 2.00 -13.94 -62.64
CA MET A 936 1.96 -13.15 -63.89
C MET A 936 1.64 -11.67 -63.64
N SER A 937 0.74 -11.38 -62.70
CA SER A 937 0.32 -10.03 -62.32
C SER A 937 0.25 -9.92 -60.79
N PRO A 938 1.30 -9.44 -60.10
CA PRO A 938 1.31 -9.40 -58.63
C PRO A 938 0.51 -8.21 -58.03
N GLU A 939 0.01 -7.29 -58.85
CA GLU A 939 -0.65 -6.06 -58.41
C GLU A 939 -2.15 -6.24 -58.12
N ASP A 940 -2.85 -7.12 -58.85
CA ASP A 940 -4.26 -7.46 -58.64
C ASP A 940 -4.50 -8.62 -57.65
N ASN A 941 -3.41 -9.22 -57.15
CA ASN A 941 -3.39 -10.05 -55.95
C ASN A 941 -3.75 -9.29 -54.66
N ILE A 942 -3.71 -7.94 -54.68
CA ILE A 942 -3.89 -7.09 -53.50
C ILE A 942 -5.16 -6.24 -53.63
N ASN A 943 -5.97 -6.24 -52.56
CA ASN A 943 -7.13 -5.35 -52.45
C ASN A 943 -7.14 -4.68 -51.07
N GLU A 944 -7.07 -3.35 -51.07
CA GLU A 944 -7.04 -2.53 -49.86
C GLU A 944 -8.33 -1.74 -49.69
N ILE A 945 -9.05 -2.00 -48.59
CA ILE A 945 -10.18 -1.21 -48.13
C ILE A 945 -9.68 -0.24 -47.06
N TYR A 946 -9.45 1.02 -47.43
CA TYR A 946 -9.20 2.11 -46.49
C TYR A 946 -10.39 3.07 -46.42
N HIS A 947 -10.97 3.26 -45.23
CA HIS A 947 -12.10 4.17 -45.00
C HIS A 947 -11.89 5.01 -43.72
N ASN A 948 -12.04 6.33 -43.82
CA ASN A 948 -12.11 7.20 -42.64
C ASN A 948 -13.48 7.00 -41.96
N LEU A 949 -13.47 6.81 -40.64
CA LEU A 949 -14.65 6.50 -39.84
C LEU A 949 -15.11 7.69 -38.99
N LYS A 950 -16.43 7.86 -38.93
CA LYS A 950 -17.09 8.62 -37.86
C LYS A 950 -18.12 7.76 -37.14
N TYR A 951 -18.06 7.79 -35.81
CA TYR A 951 -18.86 6.95 -34.92
C TYR A 951 -19.95 7.77 -34.25
N GLU A 952 -21.15 7.20 -34.19
CA GLU A 952 -22.25 7.72 -33.40
C GLU A 952 -21.99 7.46 -31.91
N ALA A 953 -21.99 8.52 -31.10
CA ALA A 953 -21.89 8.44 -29.65
C ALA A 953 -23.29 8.57 -29.00
N ASP A 954 -23.80 7.46 -28.48
CA ASP A 954 -25.11 7.38 -27.83
C ASP A 954 -24.98 7.71 -26.34
N ILE A 955 -25.10 9.00 -26.02
CA ILE A 955 -24.93 9.56 -24.67
C ILE A 955 -26.27 10.01 -24.09
N LEU A 956 -26.66 9.43 -22.96
CA LEU A 956 -27.77 9.90 -22.14
C LEU A 956 -27.24 10.91 -21.10
N PHE A 957 -27.67 12.16 -21.22
CA PHE A 957 -27.30 13.25 -20.31
C PHE A 957 -28.52 13.72 -19.50
N THR A 958 -28.48 13.53 -18.17
CA THR A 958 -29.53 13.87 -17.22
C THR A 958 -29.03 14.83 -16.12
N ARG A 959 -29.93 15.33 -15.27
CA ARG A 959 -29.65 16.32 -14.22
C ARG A 959 -30.59 16.13 -13.02
N ASP A 960 -30.11 16.48 -11.84
CA ASP A 960 -30.89 16.59 -10.60
C ASP A 960 -30.32 17.69 -9.67
N SER A 961 -31.08 18.11 -8.66
CA SER A 961 -30.68 19.20 -7.75
C SER A 961 -31.30 19.07 -6.36
N SER A 962 -30.47 19.19 -5.32
CA SER A 962 -30.92 19.10 -3.93
C SER A 962 -30.34 20.24 -3.06
N PRO A 963 -31.19 21.08 -2.43
CA PRO A 963 -32.61 21.31 -2.71
C PRO A 963 -32.81 22.19 -3.96
N SER A 964 -33.97 22.10 -4.61
CA SER A 964 -34.32 22.92 -5.78
C SER A 964 -34.87 24.32 -5.46
N ARG A 965 -35.17 24.61 -4.19
CA ARG A 965 -35.74 25.88 -3.70
C ARG A 965 -35.20 26.24 -2.34
N PHE A 966 -34.93 27.54 -2.13
CA PHE A 966 -34.49 28.15 -0.89
C PHE A 966 -35.44 29.23 -0.42
N GLU A 967 -35.73 29.25 0.89
CA GLU A 967 -36.52 30.30 1.55
C GLU A 967 -35.65 31.03 2.56
N ILE A 968 -35.44 32.33 2.32
CA ILE A 968 -34.62 33.20 3.16
C ILE A 968 -35.54 33.91 4.14
N LYS A 969 -35.44 33.53 5.41
CA LYS A 969 -36.15 34.15 6.54
C LYS A 969 -35.28 35.21 7.22
N PRO A 970 -35.87 36.28 7.80
CA PRO A 970 -35.12 37.32 8.50
C PRO A 970 -34.37 36.85 9.76
N GLU A 971 -34.79 35.73 10.35
CA GLU A 971 -34.37 35.26 11.68
C GLU A 971 -33.34 34.11 11.65
N LEU A 972 -32.63 33.87 10.54
CA LEU A 972 -31.69 32.74 10.45
C LEU A 972 -30.46 32.93 11.37
N ASP A 973 -30.22 31.92 12.20
CA ASP A 973 -29.41 31.93 13.43
C ASP A 973 -27.97 32.48 13.38
N GLN A 974 -27.51 32.92 14.55
CA GLN A 974 -26.15 33.39 14.86
C GLN A 974 -25.07 32.28 14.87
N SER A 975 -25.35 31.10 14.28
CA SER A 975 -24.53 29.88 14.38
C SER A 975 -23.65 29.60 13.16
N LEU A 976 -23.83 30.34 12.05
CA LEU A 976 -23.04 30.18 10.83
C LEU A 976 -21.90 31.21 10.75
N PRO A 977 -20.70 30.83 10.25
CA PRO A 977 -19.61 31.78 10.02
C PRO A 977 -20.02 32.90 9.06
N ALA A 978 -19.58 34.13 9.37
CA ALA A 978 -19.93 35.33 8.61
C ALA A 978 -19.72 35.13 7.10
N GLY A 979 -20.79 35.23 6.32
CA GLY A 979 -20.79 35.09 4.85
C GLY A 979 -21.18 33.71 4.29
N THR A 980 -21.40 32.69 5.12
CA THR A 980 -21.75 31.33 4.63
C THR A 980 -23.23 31.01 4.87
N GLY A 981 -23.97 30.70 3.80
CA GLY A 981 -25.38 30.32 3.86
C GLY A 981 -25.64 28.82 3.64
N PRO A 982 -26.91 28.42 3.41
CA PRO A 982 -27.26 27.02 3.23
C PRO A 982 -26.60 26.39 1.99
N PRO A 983 -26.23 25.09 2.03
CA PRO A 983 -25.62 24.41 0.91
C PRO A 983 -26.62 24.08 -0.22
N PHE A 984 -26.08 23.92 -1.43
CA PHE A 984 -26.76 23.38 -2.59
C PHE A 984 -25.88 22.34 -3.30
N ASN A 985 -26.50 21.26 -3.77
CA ASN A 985 -25.85 20.22 -4.58
C ASN A 985 -26.53 20.13 -5.95
N LEU A 986 -25.74 20.20 -7.02
CA LEU A 986 -26.18 20.00 -8.40
C LEU A 986 -25.55 18.70 -8.92
N SER A 987 -26.38 17.75 -9.34
CA SER A 987 -25.93 16.45 -9.84
C SER A 987 -26.19 16.35 -11.33
N TYR A 988 -25.19 15.93 -12.09
CA TYR A 988 -25.28 15.70 -13.53
C TYR A 988 -24.78 14.29 -13.83
N GLN A 989 -25.62 13.44 -14.41
CA GLN A 989 -25.25 12.08 -14.77
C GLN A 989 -25.14 11.96 -16.28
N ILE A 990 -24.03 11.37 -16.74
CA ILE A 990 -23.75 11.14 -18.15
C ILE A 990 -23.49 9.64 -18.32
N GLN A 991 -24.33 8.98 -19.12
CA GLN A 991 -24.25 7.54 -19.37
C GLN A 991 -24.00 7.26 -20.85
N ASN A 992 -23.05 6.37 -21.14
CA ASN A 992 -22.78 5.89 -22.50
C ASN A 992 -23.58 4.62 -22.77
N LEU A 993 -24.63 4.74 -23.58
CA LEU A 993 -25.49 3.61 -24.00
C LEU A 993 -24.90 2.85 -25.21
N GLY A 994 -23.93 3.47 -25.91
CA GLY A 994 -23.28 2.93 -27.09
C GLY A 994 -22.28 1.81 -26.83
N THR A 995 -21.84 1.17 -27.92
CA THR A 995 -20.83 0.09 -27.87
C THR A 995 -19.38 0.56 -27.91
N PHE A 996 -19.13 1.85 -28.16
CA PHE A 996 -17.80 2.45 -28.31
C PHE A 996 -17.45 3.36 -27.11
N PRO A 997 -16.17 3.40 -26.67
CA PRO A 997 -15.73 4.29 -25.58
C PRO A 997 -15.67 5.74 -26.04
N VAL A 998 -16.28 6.67 -25.29
CA VAL A 998 -16.31 8.10 -25.62
C VAL A 998 -15.24 8.85 -24.83
N SER A 999 -14.19 9.32 -25.50
CA SER A 999 -13.04 10.02 -24.93
C SER A 999 -13.05 11.53 -25.22
N GLU A 1000 -12.39 12.32 -24.37
CA GLU A 1000 -12.31 13.80 -24.47
C GLU A 1000 -13.70 14.48 -24.59
N LEU A 1001 -14.70 13.92 -23.90
CA LEU A 1001 -16.01 14.52 -23.77
C LEU A 1001 -15.91 15.74 -22.84
N LEU A 1002 -16.18 16.94 -23.37
CA LEU A 1002 -16.07 18.17 -22.61
C LEU A 1002 -17.41 18.51 -21.97
N PHE A 1003 -17.48 18.35 -20.66
CA PHE A 1003 -18.57 18.89 -19.84
C PHE A 1003 -18.23 20.32 -19.44
N THR A 1004 -19.16 21.25 -19.69
CA THR A 1004 -19.07 22.65 -19.28
C THR A 1004 -20.25 23.00 -18.39
N LEU A 1005 -19.99 23.67 -17.27
CA LEU A 1005 -20.98 24.08 -16.29
C LEU A 1005 -20.88 25.59 -16.07
N ASN A 1006 -21.93 26.30 -16.47
CA ASN A 1006 -22.06 27.74 -16.36
C ASN A 1006 -23.03 28.07 -15.22
N ILE A 1007 -22.50 28.65 -14.15
CA ILE A 1007 -23.23 28.97 -12.92
C ILE A 1007 -23.42 30.48 -12.83
N PHE A 1008 -24.66 30.96 -12.81
CA PHE A 1008 -24.93 32.39 -12.54
C PHE A 1008 -24.69 32.68 -11.06
N ALA A 1009 -23.58 33.34 -10.74
CA ALA A 1009 -23.15 33.55 -9.35
C ALA A 1009 -23.01 35.03 -8.96
N VAL A 1010 -22.82 35.94 -9.90
CA VAL A 1010 -22.47 37.34 -9.61
C VAL A 1010 -23.41 38.29 -10.35
N THR A 1011 -23.95 39.29 -9.64
CA THR A 1011 -24.81 40.31 -10.25
C THR A 1011 -24.02 41.38 -11.00
N ARG A 1012 -24.74 42.33 -11.62
CA ARG A 1012 -24.15 43.41 -12.40
C ARG A 1012 -23.37 44.42 -11.54
N ASN A 1013 -23.71 44.54 -10.25
CA ASN A 1013 -22.97 45.34 -9.27
C ASN A 1013 -21.99 44.48 -8.42
N ALA A 1014 -21.49 43.38 -8.98
CA ALA A 1014 -20.53 42.46 -8.36
C ALA A 1014 -20.98 41.77 -7.05
N ASN A 1015 -22.29 41.66 -6.79
CA ASN A 1015 -22.79 40.90 -5.64
C ASN A 1015 -22.70 39.40 -5.92
N ALA A 1016 -21.80 38.69 -5.25
CA ALA A 1016 -21.70 37.24 -5.34
C ALA A 1016 -22.83 36.57 -4.54
N LEU A 1017 -23.86 36.09 -5.24
CA LEU A 1017 -25.10 35.51 -4.66
C LEU A 1017 -24.92 34.08 -4.13
N LEU A 1018 -23.98 33.33 -4.71
CA LEU A 1018 -23.62 31.98 -4.31
C LEU A 1018 -22.13 31.74 -4.54
N ARG A 1019 -21.59 30.70 -3.90
CA ARG A 1019 -20.18 30.31 -3.99
C ARG A 1019 -20.08 28.80 -4.19
N LEU A 1020 -19.43 28.38 -5.28
CA LEU A 1020 -19.06 26.98 -5.49
C LEU A 1020 -17.92 26.61 -4.51
N SER A 1021 -18.07 25.50 -3.79
CA SER A 1021 -17.01 24.95 -2.93
C SER A 1021 -16.20 23.87 -3.62
N ASP A 1022 -16.86 22.94 -4.30
CA ASP A 1022 -16.22 21.79 -4.91
C ASP A 1022 -16.96 21.29 -6.15
N LEU A 1023 -16.26 20.52 -6.99
CA LEU A 1023 -16.81 19.85 -8.17
C LEU A 1023 -16.22 18.45 -8.24
N ASP A 1024 -16.95 17.50 -7.67
CA ASP A 1024 -16.53 16.10 -7.61
C ASP A 1024 -16.99 15.33 -8.85
N ILE A 1025 -16.25 14.28 -9.19
CA ILE A 1025 -16.55 13.38 -10.30
C ILE A 1025 -16.21 11.95 -9.90
N ASP A 1026 -17.17 11.03 -10.04
CA ASP A 1026 -16.98 9.62 -9.70
C ASP A 1026 -15.80 9.05 -10.51
N GLN A 1027 -14.78 8.57 -9.80
CA GLN A 1027 -13.45 8.40 -10.37
C GLN A 1027 -13.39 7.32 -11.46
N THR A 1028 -13.22 7.77 -12.70
CA THR A 1028 -12.90 6.96 -13.88
C THR A 1028 -11.49 7.30 -14.37
N ALA A 1029 -10.73 6.29 -14.79
CA ALA A 1029 -9.35 6.46 -15.23
C ALA A 1029 -9.26 7.43 -16.43
N GLY A 1030 -8.53 8.54 -16.27
CA GLY A 1030 -8.30 9.55 -17.31
C GLY A 1030 -9.20 10.79 -17.24
N SER A 1031 -10.30 10.76 -16.48
CA SER A 1031 -11.17 11.93 -16.31
C SER A 1031 -10.51 13.02 -15.44
N ARG A 1032 -10.65 14.30 -15.82
CA ARG A 1032 -10.06 15.45 -15.11
C ARG A 1032 -11.01 16.66 -15.11
N CYS A 1033 -11.40 17.11 -13.94
CA CYS A 1033 -12.06 18.40 -13.74
C CYS A 1033 -11.05 19.49 -13.37
N SER A 1034 -11.31 20.73 -13.79
CA SER A 1034 -10.59 21.90 -13.27
C SER A 1034 -11.59 22.98 -12.86
N VAL A 1035 -11.58 23.30 -11.56
CA VAL A 1035 -12.36 24.39 -10.98
C VAL A 1035 -11.48 25.62 -10.90
N PRO A 1036 -11.85 26.76 -11.53
CA PRO A 1036 -11.12 28.00 -11.32
C PRO A 1036 -11.24 28.45 -9.87
N ARG A 1037 -10.12 28.79 -9.22
CA ARG A 1037 -10.15 29.46 -7.91
C ARG A 1037 -10.70 30.88 -8.09
N VAL A 1038 -11.98 31.06 -7.77
CA VAL A 1038 -12.63 32.37 -7.81
C VAL A 1038 -12.16 33.21 -6.61
N ILE A 1039 -11.50 34.34 -6.89
CA ILE A 1039 -11.20 35.37 -5.90
C ILE A 1039 -12.29 36.44 -6.03
N THR A 1040 -13.30 36.40 -5.17
CA THR A 1040 -14.30 37.48 -5.04
C THR A 1040 -13.90 38.44 -3.93
N ALA A 1041 -14.14 39.74 -4.11
CA ALA A 1041 -14.04 40.72 -3.04
C ALA A 1041 -15.34 40.72 -2.20
N ASP A 1042 -15.22 40.77 -0.87
CA ASP A 1042 -16.36 40.66 0.06
C ASP A 1042 -17.25 41.94 0.17
N SER A 1043 -17.18 42.86 -0.80
CA SER A 1043 -17.94 44.11 -0.79
C SER A 1043 -19.30 43.97 -1.49
N SER A 1044 -20.37 43.75 -0.72
CA SER A 1044 -21.75 43.78 -1.23
C SER A 1044 -22.31 45.20 -1.37
N SER A 1045 -23.01 45.47 -2.47
CA SER A 1045 -23.66 46.76 -2.77
C SER A 1045 -25.19 46.61 -2.93
N GLN A 1046 -25.95 47.69 -2.66
CA GLN A 1046 -27.40 47.65 -2.85
C GLN A 1046 -27.77 47.59 -4.34
N GLU A 1047 -28.64 46.65 -4.68
CA GLU A 1047 -29.14 46.40 -6.04
C GLU A 1047 -30.61 45.95 -5.94
N ASP A 1048 -31.39 46.13 -7.01
CA ASP A 1048 -32.79 45.70 -7.08
C ASP A 1048 -32.95 44.69 -8.22
N LEU A 1049 -33.25 43.44 -7.87
CA LEU A 1049 -33.40 42.32 -8.80
C LEU A 1049 -34.88 41.93 -9.01
N THR A 1050 -35.84 42.78 -8.63
CA THR A 1050 -37.27 42.47 -8.78
C THR A 1050 -37.78 42.43 -10.22
N LEU A 1051 -36.98 42.89 -11.20
CA LEU A 1051 -37.34 43.01 -12.62
C LEU A 1051 -36.31 42.38 -13.59
N THR A 1052 -35.23 41.76 -13.10
CA THR A 1052 -34.15 41.24 -13.94
C THR A 1052 -34.32 39.77 -14.28
N ASN A 1053 -34.51 39.48 -15.58
CA ASN A 1053 -34.21 38.15 -16.11
C ASN A 1053 -32.69 37.88 -16.03
N SER A 1054 -32.32 36.61 -15.82
CA SER A 1054 -31.01 36.12 -15.37
C SER A 1054 -29.86 36.19 -16.40
N SER A 1055 -29.84 37.18 -17.29
CA SER A 1055 -28.94 37.27 -18.45
C SER A 1055 -27.97 38.46 -18.44
N THR A 1056 -27.79 39.18 -17.32
CA THR A 1056 -27.03 40.45 -17.29
C THR A 1056 -25.92 40.56 -16.23
N GLY A 1057 -25.50 39.43 -15.64
CA GLY A 1057 -24.42 39.33 -14.65
C GLY A 1057 -23.37 38.27 -15.02
N ASP A 1058 -22.26 38.22 -14.27
CA ASP A 1058 -21.13 37.33 -14.56
C ASP A 1058 -21.41 35.89 -14.13
N THR A 1059 -20.91 34.96 -14.95
CA THR A 1059 -21.06 33.51 -14.77
C THR A 1059 -19.74 32.87 -14.36
N LEU A 1060 -19.80 31.93 -13.43
CA LEU A 1060 -18.68 31.03 -13.12
C LEU A 1060 -18.69 29.88 -14.12
N PHE A 1061 -17.52 29.60 -14.66
CA PHE A 1061 -17.30 28.51 -15.61
C PHE A 1061 -16.50 27.41 -14.93
N ALA A 1062 -17.01 26.18 -14.94
CA ALA A 1062 -16.23 25.00 -14.62
C ALA A 1062 -16.27 24.03 -15.80
N HIS A 1063 -15.20 23.26 -15.99
CA HIS A 1063 -15.16 22.26 -17.06
C HIS A 1063 -14.45 20.98 -16.64
N CYS A 1064 -14.96 19.86 -17.14
CA CYS A 1064 -14.40 18.53 -16.95
C CYS A 1064 -14.17 17.87 -18.31
N ARG A 1065 -13.01 17.22 -18.46
CA ARG A 1065 -12.77 16.27 -19.54
C ARG A 1065 -13.08 14.88 -19.03
N ILE A 1066 -13.93 14.17 -19.74
CA ILE A 1066 -14.51 12.91 -19.31
C ILE A 1066 -14.17 11.84 -20.34
N SER A 1067 -13.78 10.67 -19.85
CA SER A 1067 -13.64 9.46 -20.67
C SER A 1067 -14.59 8.40 -20.14
N LEU A 1068 -15.57 8.00 -20.97
CA LEU A 1068 -16.66 7.10 -20.64
C LEU A 1068 -16.55 5.77 -21.41
N PRO A 1069 -16.23 4.65 -20.74
CA PRO A 1069 -16.31 3.32 -21.33
C PRO A 1069 -17.71 2.98 -21.87
N PRO A 1070 -17.85 1.96 -22.74
CA PRO A 1070 -19.17 1.47 -23.17
C PRO A 1070 -20.00 0.99 -21.97
N GLN A 1071 -21.29 1.32 -21.95
CA GLN A 1071 -22.24 0.93 -20.89
C GLN A 1071 -21.90 1.44 -19.47
N ALA A 1072 -20.96 2.38 -19.34
CA ALA A 1072 -20.64 3.04 -18.08
C ALA A 1072 -21.38 4.37 -17.94
N ASP A 1073 -21.56 4.81 -16.71
CA ASP A 1073 -22.02 6.15 -16.34
C ASP A 1073 -21.03 6.86 -15.42
N VAL A 1074 -21.16 8.19 -15.34
CA VAL A 1074 -20.42 9.04 -14.42
C VAL A 1074 -21.35 10.08 -13.83
N SER A 1075 -21.24 10.29 -12.51
CA SER A 1075 -21.86 11.42 -11.82
C SER A 1075 -20.85 12.56 -11.68
N ILE A 1076 -21.33 13.78 -11.88
CA ILE A 1076 -20.60 15.02 -11.61
C ILE A 1076 -21.44 15.80 -10.60
N THR A 1077 -20.86 16.10 -9.44
CA THR A 1077 -21.56 16.77 -8.34
C THR A 1077 -20.90 18.11 -8.02
N ALA A 1078 -21.58 19.20 -8.36
CA ALA A 1078 -21.16 20.55 -8.00
C ALA A 1078 -21.78 20.95 -6.66
N THR A 1079 -20.95 21.21 -5.65
CA THR A 1079 -21.40 21.62 -4.30
C THR A 1079 -21.07 23.08 -4.06
N GLY A 1080 -21.93 23.78 -3.33
CA GLY A 1080 -21.70 25.18 -2.98
C GLY A 1080 -22.64 25.69 -1.90
N TRP A 1081 -22.56 26.99 -1.61
CA TRP A 1081 -23.29 27.67 -0.55
C TRP A 1081 -23.93 28.95 -1.10
N LEU A 1082 -25.12 29.32 -0.62
CA LEU A 1082 -25.69 30.65 -0.88
C LEU A 1082 -24.95 31.71 -0.06
N ASN A 1083 -24.76 32.92 -0.60
CA ASN A 1083 -24.19 34.04 0.16
C ASN A 1083 -25.31 34.88 0.76
N LEU A 1084 -25.65 34.61 2.02
CA LEU A 1084 -26.72 35.33 2.72
C LEU A 1084 -26.44 36.84 2.82
N HIS A 1085 -25.19 37.27 2.99
CA HIS A 1085 -24.86 38.70 3.11
C HIS A 1085 -25.22 39.48 1.84
N ALA A 1086 -24.86 38.93 0.66
CA ALA A 1086 -25.24 39.49 -0.63
C ALA A 1086 -26.77 39.43 -0.85
N LEU A 1087 -27.41 38.30 -0.54
CA LEU A 1087 -28.86 38.10 -0.72
C LEU A 1087 -29.72 38.97 0.23
N PHE A 1088 -29.19 39.36 1.39
CA PHE A 1088 -29.84 40.33 2.27
C PHE A 1088 -29.67 41.76 1.79
N ALA A 1089 -28.48 42.14 1.30
CA ALA A 1089 -28.18 43.48 0.77
C ALA A 1089 -29.01 43.84 -0.49
N VAL A 1090 -29.40 42.84 -1.27
CA VAL A 1090 -30.17 42.99 -2.51
C VAL A 1090 -31.70 42.93 -2.26
N LYS A 1091 -32.46 43.74 -3.01
CA LYS A 1091 -33.93 43.68 -3.04
C LYS A 1091 -34.39 42.62 -4.04
N LEU A 1092 -35.12 41.62 -3.55
CA LEU A 1092 -35.72 40.55 -4.35
C LEU A 1092 -36.96 40.00 -3.63
N LYS A 1093 -37.98 39.56 -4.38
CA LYS A 1093 -39.13 38.79 -3.85
C LYS A 1093 -39.01 37.31 -4.21
N ARG A 1094 -38.70 37.03 -5.47
CA ARG A 1094 -38.33 35.74 -6.04
C ARG A 1094 -37.17 35.96 -7.02
N LEU A 1095 -36.23 35.03 -7.07
CA LEU A 1095 -35.11 35.03 -8.00
C LEU A 1095 -34.86 33.59 -8.48
N ASP A 1096 -34.94 33.37 -9.78
CA ASP A 1096 -34.73 32.05 -10.41
C ASP A 1096 -33.32 32.02 -11.02
N LEU A 1097 -32.39 31.31 -10.37
CA LEU A 1097 -31.01 31.21 -10.83
C LEU A 1097 -30.86 30.03 -11.80
N VAL A 1098 -30.50 30.31 -13.06
CA VAL A 1098 -30.39 29.30 -14.12
C VAL A 1098 -28.95 28.83 -14.25
N MET A 1099 -28.70 27.56 -13.91
CA MET A 1099 -27.41 26.88 -14.07
C MET A 1099 -27.46 26.07 -15.37
N THR A 1100 -26.54 26.33 -16.30
CA THR A 1100 -26.54 25.65 -17.60
C THR A 1100 -25.33 24.74 -17.71
N ALA A 1101 -25.58 23.44 -17.76
CA ALA A 1101 -24.57 22.47 -18.15
C ALA A 1101 -24.72 22.11 -19.62
N ALA A 1102 -23.61 21.95 -20.33
CA ALA A 1102 -23.56 21.51 -21.71
C ALA A 1102 -22.46 20.47 -21.90
N VAL A 1103 -22.73 19.48 -22.74
CA VAL A 1103 -21.77 18.45 -23.14
C VAL A 1103 -21.44 18.65 -24.62
N GLU A 1104 -20.16 18.62 -24.97
CA GLU A 1104 -19.69 18.78 -26.35
C GLU A 1104 -18.48 17.87 -26.64
N LEU A 1105 -18.29 17.53 -27.91
CA LEU A 1105 -17.11 16.85 -28.42
C LEU A 1105 -16.30 17.83 -29.28
N SER A 1106 -14.97 17.65 -29.32
CA SER A 1106 -14.13 18.42 -30.23
C SER A 1106 -14.60 18.26 -31.69
N PRO A 1107 -14.59 19.32 -32.52
CA PRO A 1107 -14.85 19.21 -33.97
C PRO A 1107 -13.88 18.26 -34.70
N SER A 1108 -12.71 17.98 -34.11
CA SER A 1108 -11.73 17.00 -34.60
C SER A 1108 -11.99 15.57 -34.11
N SER A 1109 -13.01 15.34 -33.28
CA SER A 1109 -13.35 14.03 -32.76
C SER A 1109 -13.81 13.10 -33.90
N PRO A 1110 -13.41 11.81 -33.89
CA PRO A 1110 -14.04 10.81 -34.75
C PRO A 1110 -15.46 10.45 -34.30
N MET A 1111 -15.94 10.99 -33.17
CA MET A 1111 -17.31 10.78 -32.69
C MET A 1111 -18.20 11.99 -32.93
N PHE A 1112 -19.49 11.75 -33.13
CA PHE A 1112 -20.53 12.78 -33.17
C PHE A 1112 -21.71 12.41 -32.26
N LEU A 1113 -22.32 13.44 -31.67
CA LEU A 1113 -23.55 13.34 -30.87
C LEU A 1113 -24.78 13.56 -31.76
N HIS A 1114 -25.98 13.17 -31.29
CA HIS A 1114 -27.25 13.46 -31.99
C HIS A 1114 -27.57 14.97 -32.06
N GLU A 1115 -27.12 15.74 -31.07
CA GLU A 1115 -27.18 17.20 -30.99
C GLU A 1115 -25.76 17.75 -30.99
N GLU A 1116 -25.47 18.89 -31.66
CA GLU A 1116 -24.11 19.47 -31.67
C GLU A 1116 -23.59 19.83 -30.27
N ARG A 1117 -24.52 20.20 -29.37
CA ARG A 1117 -24.22 20.67 -28.01
C ARG A 1117 -25.42 20.45 -27.07
N PRO A 1118 -25.68 19.21 -26.61
CA PRO A 1118 -26.78 18.94 -25.68
C PRO A 1118 -26.65 19.72 -24.37
N MET A 1119 -27.68 20.50 -24.04
CA MET A 1119 -27.73 21.37 -22.86
C MET A 1119 -28.77 20.90 -21.83
N ARG A 1120 -28.48 21.11 -20.55
CA ARG A 1120 -29.35 20.78 -19.41
C ARG A 1120 -29.32 21.93 -18.39
N HIS A 1121 -30.48 22.53 -18.13
CA HIS A 1121 -30.63 23.68 -17.23
C HIS A 1121 -31.21 23.28 -15.88
N ILE A 1122 -30.49 23.49 -14.77
CA ILE A 1122 -31.07 23.46 -13.42
C ILE A 1122 -31.53 24.88 -13.07
N ILE A 1123 -32.68 25.00 -12.40
CA ILE A 1123 -33.20 26.27 -11.89
C ILE A 1123 -33.26 26.16 -10.37
N LEU A 1124 -32.54 27.02 -9.66
CA LEU A 1124 -32.66 27.18 -8.21
C LEU A 1124 -33.56 28.38 -7.91
N GLU A 1125 -34.71 28.13 -7.27
CA GLU A 1125 -35.64 29.20 -6.87
C GLU A 1125 -35.26 29.75 -5.49
N ILE A 1126 -34.97 31.05 -5.38
CA ILE A 1126 -34.75 31.74 -4.11
C ILE A 1126 -35.93 32.66 -3.82
N ARG A 1127 -36.50 32.59 -2.61
CA ARG A 1127 -37.55 33.50 -2.12
C ARG A 1127 -37.13 34.19 -0.83
N LYS A 1128 -37.54 35.44 -0.66
CA LYS A 1128 -37.33 36.26 0.55
C LYS A 1128 -38.67 36.55 1.19
N GLU A 1129 -38.86 36.15 2.44
CA GLU A 1129 -40.12 36.32 3.17
C GLU A 1129 -40.24 37.78 3.67
N GLU A 1130 -41.38 38.45 3.43
CA GLU A 1130 -41.60 39.84 3.88
C GLU A 1130 -42.10 39.85 5.33
N ASP A 1131 -41.39 40.58 6.20
CA ASP A 1131 -41.65 40.68 7.64
C ASP A 1131 -42.95 41.47 7.92
N TYR A 1132 -44.09 40.78 7.93
CA TYR A 1132 -45.44 41.37 8.00
C TYR A 1132 -45.82 41.85 9.41
N ARG A 1133 -45.12 42.87 9.91
CA ARG A 1133 -45.44 43.52 11.19
C ARG A 1133 -46.73 44.33 11.07
N ILE A 1134 -47.81 43.81 11.67
CA ILE A 1134 -49.11 44.51 11.76
C ILE A 1134 -48.90 45.89 12.39
N PRO A 1135 -49.27 47.01 11.74
CA PRO A 1135 -49.06 48.34 12.30
C PRO A 1135 -49.80 48.51 13.63
N VAL A 1136 -49.13 49.09 14.63
CA VAL A 1136 -49.71 49.30 15.98
C VAL A 1136 -51.04 50.06 15.94
N TRP A 1137 -51.22 50.97 14.97
CA TRP A 1137 -52.48 51.67 14.74
C TRP A 1137 -53.67 50.75 14.37
N VAL A 1138 -53.42 49.61 13.72
CA VAL A 1138 -54.47 48.60 13.47
C VAL A 1138 -54.85 47.92 14.78
N ILE A 1139 -53.89 47.60 15.65
CA ILE A 1139 -54.15 47.01 16.98
C ILE A 1139 -54.89 47.99 17.89
N VAL A 1140 -54.51 49.28 17.88
CA VAL A 1140 -55.20 50.36 18.61
C VAL A 1140 -56.60 50.60 18.04
N GLY A 1141 -56.77 50.58 16.71
CA GLY A 1141 -58.08 50.70 16.06
C GLY A 1141 -59.01 49.53 16.36
N SER A 1142 -58.51 48.29 16.32
CA SER A 1142 -59.28 47.09 16.66
C SER A 1142 -59.64 47.01 18.14
N THR A 1143 -58.77 47.46 19.06
CA THR A 1143 -59.09 47.50 20.49
C THR A 1143 -60.11 48.59 20.84
N LEU A 1144 -60.00 49.79 20.25
CA LEU A 1144 -61.03 50.84 20.38
C LEU A 1144 -62.37 50.41 19.78
N GLY A 1145 -62.36 49.86 18.56
CA GLY A 1145 -63.56 49.33 17.90
C GLY A 1145 -64.20 48.18 18.69
N GLY A 1146 -63.38 47.28 19.24
CA GLY A 1146 -63.84 46.17 20.09
C GLY A 1146 -64.47 46.66 21.40
N LEU A 1147 -63.87 47.65 22.08
CA LEU A 1147 -64.44 48.27 23.28
C LEU A 1147 -65.76 49.00 22.98
N GLN A 1148 -65.87 49.65 21.83
CA GLN A 1148 -67.09 50.36 21.45
C GLN A 1148 -68.22 49.40 21.04
N LEU A 1149 -67.89 48.28 20.39
CA LEU A 1149 -68.81 47.18 20.15
C LEU A 1149 -69.27 46.52 21.46
N LEU A 1150 -68.34 46.28 22.41
CA LEU A 1150 -68.65 45.74 23.73
C LEU A 1150 -69.59 46.66 24.51
N ALA A 1151 -69.33 47.97 24.51
CA ALA A 1151 -70.21 48.95 25.16
C ALA A 1151 -71.63 48.95 24.57
N LEU A 1152 -71.76 48.89 23.24
CA LEU A 1152 -73.05 48.75 22.56
C LEU A 1152 -73.75 47.42 22.89
N LEU A 1153 -73.02 46.31 22.98
CA LEU A 1153 -73.54 45.00 23.40
C LEU A 1153 -74.03 45.02 24.85
N VAL A 1154 -73.28 45.64 25.77
CA VAL A 1154 -73.71 45.79 27.18
C VAL A 1154 -74.97 46.66 27.27
N LEU A 1155 -75.04 47.75 26.49
CA LEU A 1155 -76.24 48.61 26.42
C LEU A 1155 -77.45 47.85 25.85
N ALA A 1156 -77.26 47.03 24.83
CA ALA A 1156 -78.30 46.17 24.26
C ALA A 1156 -78.77 45.10 25.25
N LEU A 1157 -77.84 44.38 25.90
CA LEU A 1157 -78.14 43.35 26.91
C LEU A 1157 -78.83 43.95 28.16
N TRP A 1158 -78.47 45.17 28.55
CA TRP A 1158 -79.15 45.91 29.60
C TRP A 1158 -80.58 46.29 29.20
N LYS A 1159 -80.79 46.80 27.98
CA LYS A 1159 -82.14 47.10 27.46
C LYS A 1159 -83.00 45.84 27.23
N LEU A 1160 -82.38 44.69 26.98
CA LEU A 1160 -83.02 43.38 26.87
C LEU A 1160 -83.24 42.69 28.23
N GLY A 1161 -82.98 43.38 29.35
CA GLY A 1161 -83.35 42.91 30.69
C GLY A 1161 -82.44 41.82 31.28
N PHE A 1162 -81.31 41.49 30.64
CA PHE A 1162 -80.46 40.35 31.01
C PHE A 1162 -79.89 40.44 32.43
N PHE A 1163 -79.72 41.66 32.97
CA PHE A 1163 -79.13 41.91 34.29
C PHE A 1163 -80.15 41.97 35.46
N HIS A 1164 -81.42 41.62 35.23
CA HIS A 1164 -82.40 41.46 36.31
C HIS A 1164 -82.73 39.99 36.59
N ARG A 1165 -82.16 39.42 37.66
CA ARG A 1165 -82.67 38.18 38.27
C ARG A 1165 -82.69 38.25 39.80
N GLN A 1166 -83.84 37.94 40.38
CA GLN A 1166 -84.09 38.02 41.82
C GLN A 1166 -83.51 36.82 42.60
N LYS A 1167 -83.17 37.07 43.88
CA LYS A 1167 -82.70 36.10 44.88
C LYS A 1167 -83.78 35.12 45.35
N ARG A 1168 -83.38 33.84 45.55
CA ARG A 1168 -83.52 33.04 46.81
C ARG A 1168 -82.65 31.77 46.64
N LYS A 1169 -81.67 31.48 47.52
CA LYS A 1169 -81.78 30.70 48.80
C LYS A 1169 -82.44 29.32 48.54
N ARG A 1170 -81.89 28.15 48.88
CA ARG A 1170 -80.82 27.66 49.83
C ARG A 1170 -80.37 26.23 49.38
N GLU A 1171 -79.41 25.46 49.91
CA GLU A 1171 -78.48 25.50 51.08
C GLU A 1171 -77.18 24.64 50.80
N GLU A 1172 -76.36 24.37 51.84
CA GLU A 1172 -75.53 23.17 52.16
C GLU A 1172 -74.57 22.47 51.14
N GLN A 1173 -73.25 22.71 51.31
CA GLN A 1173 -72.15 21.78 51.76
C GLN A 1173 -72.12 20.25 51.41
N PRO A 1174 -70.95 19.55 51.46
CA PRO A 1174 -69.62 19.80 50.82
C PRO A 1174 -68.93 18.50 50.28
N THR A 1175 -67.60 18.54 50.03
CA THR A 1175 -66.56 17.45 50.00
C THR A 1175 -66.02 16.85 48.68
N ASN A 1176 -64.71 16.54 48.73
CA ASN A 1176 -63.93 15.47 48.04
C ASN A 1176 -63.67 15.54 46.52
N GLU A 1177 -62.59 14.95 45.97
CA GLU A 1177 -61.20 14.62 46.41
C GLU A 1177 -60.39 14.08 45.19
N LYS A 1178 -59.05 14.23 45.14
CA LYS A 1178 -58.07 13.40 44.35
C LYS A 1178 -58.26 13.37 42.80
N THR A 1179 -57.37 12.89 41.92
CA THR A 1179 -56.02 12.22 41.89
C THR A 1179 -55.33 12.69 40.58
N ALA A 1180 -54.02 12.91 40.40
CA ALA A 1180 -52.80 12.09 40.55
C ALA A 1180 -52.43 11.20 39.33
N GLU A 1181 -51.11 11.03 39.12
CA GLU A 1181 -50.35 10.07 38.29
C GLU A 1181 -50.10 10.31 36.76
N ASP A 1182 -48.83 10.65 36.48
CA ASP A 1182 -47.83 9.92 35.66
C ASP A 1182 -48.13 9.42 34.23
N ARG A 1183 -47.36 9.96 33.25
CA ARG A 1183 -46.19 9.25 32.71
C ARG A 1183 -45.22 10.14 31.93
#